data_AF-A0A3L7Z2T3-F1
#
_entry.id   AF-A0A3L7Z2T3-F1
#
_cell.length_a   1.000
_cell.length_b   1.000
_cell.length_c   1.000
_cell.angle_alpha   90.00
_cell.angle_beta   90.00
_cell.angle_gamma   90.00
#
_symmetry.space_group_name_H-M   'P 1'
#
loop_
_entity.id
_entity.type
_entity.pdbx_description
1 polymer ?
#
loop_
_entity_poly.entity_id
_entity_poly.type
_entity_poly.pdbx_seq_one_letter_code
_entity_poly.pdbx_strand_id
1 'polypeptide(L)'
;MKKLSILIIVILSLIQQSCNKEYDDSFLQERITSLENRIETLEELCKQINTNISSLQTIITALQDNEYITGITPIIKDNETIGYTLTFSQSNPITIYHGKNGTDGRNGTDAPIIGVKKDANNIYYWTLTNNGITTWITDNDGKKLPVTGDKGEHGDKGENGITPKLIIKNGQWNISYDNGATWEELGKATGNDGKDGANGDSFFKDITEDWQYIYFTLSNGTEIRVRKYCTISIDIDDSNLAQIQPNSTYIIHYTLGGTDAKEQAIIKAITKDGYKSTVKESSNTTGTIELRTPEIIIPSEILVIVSDGTENTIVRSIPIGIPNNQIWYKSIDKTTSVIRDPSSHFAPGYLDANILSNAYENGKGIITCDNDITIIGESTFSPLYQGGIDDLTHIIFPSSIKRIERYAFFGCNSLTDINLYNTSSVSIGESAFSGCSSLQKLVIPSSVSSIEKSAFENCSKLIELNLKEGIKNIGALAFSNCNIHTITIPNSIVTIGGGAFSGCHNLGKFEGKYASADKRYLIINGSLKSFASSGLTFKYEVPEEVKSIASYAFLNCPIRISLSNNVTDIGTGAFKGCEFSYFYIPNKVSTIEDFTFFECKNLTTIVLNNNITSIGMSAFLGCSSLSNIELPSNLSNIEMGAFEKCEKLKSISIPNNVKSINESTFQECTALENITLGKNISFIRSQAFLGCEKLSQIYCKSQTPPSITSNNCFSQYSCTVYVPIGCRDKYVNSPIWNKFANIIEKDF
;
A
#
# COMPACT_ATOMS: atom_id res chain seq x y z
N MET A 1 -22.70 -6.60 68.28
CA MET A 1 -22.81 -7.96 68.85
C MET A 1 -22.61 -7.96 70.37
N LYS A 2 -23.65 -7.73 71.20
CA LYS A 2 -23.53 -7.75 72.69
C LYS A 2 -24.72 -8.36 73.48
N LYS A 3 -25.72 -8.94 72.81
CA LYS A 3 -26.78 -9.73 73.47
C LYS A 3 -27.00 -11.10 72.81
N LEU A 4 -27.04 -11.16 71.48
CA LEU A 4 -27.12 -12.43 70.73
C LEU A 4 -25.92 -13.36 71.02
N SER A 5 -24.71 -12.79 71.07
CA SER A 5 -23.45 -13.51 71.34
C SER A 5 -23.42 -14.20 72.71
N ILE A 6 -24.09 -13.64 73.72
CA ILE A 6 -24.10 -14.22 75.08
C ILE A 6 -25.00 -15.46 75.12
N LEU A 7 -26.15 -15.42 74.42
CA LEU A 7 -27.12 -16.51 74.42
C LEU A 7 -26.55 -17.79 73.77
N ILE A 8 -25.78 -17.63 72.69
CA ILE A 8 -25.15 -18.74 71.98
C ILE A 8 -24.05 -19.39 72.83
N ILE A 9 -23.18 -18.59 73.48
CA ILE A 9 -22.13 -19.08 74.38
C ILE A 9 -22.72 -19.91 75.53
N VAL A 10 -23.85 -19.48 76.12
CA VAL A 10 -24.50 -20.23 77.21
C VAL A 10 -25.05 -21.57 76.73
N ILE A 11 -25.65 -21.64 75.54
CA ILE A 11 -26.24 -22.89 75.01
C ILE A 11 -25.15 -23.92 74.68
N LEU A 12 -24.04 -23.52 74.06
CA LEU A 12 -22.92 -24.43 73.80
C LEU A 12 -22.22 -24.90 75.09
N SER A 13 -22.10 -24.03 76.10
CA SER A 13 -21.47 -24.40 77.38
C SER A 13 -22.18 -25.52 78.15
N LEU A 14 -23.47 -25.76 77.87
CA LEU A 14 -24.30 -26.74 78.57
C LEU A 14 -24.37 -28.13 77.89
N ILE A 15 -23.80 -28.31 76.69
CA ILE A 15 -23.98 -29.54 75.90
C ILE A 15 -22.71 -30.41 75.83
N GLN A 16 -21.52 -29.84 76.09
CA GLN A 16 -20.22 -30.56 75.92
C GLN A 16 -19.41 -30.82 77.20
N GLN A 17 -19.94 -30.62 78.41
CA GLN A 17 -19.34 -31.12 79.66
C GLN A 17 -20.18 -32.19 80.39
N SER A 18 -20.83 -33.07 79.64
CA SER A 18 -21.12 -34.43 80.14
C SER A 18 -21.04 -35.48 79.04
N CYS A 19 -20.24 -36.52 79.30
CA CYS A 19 -20.18 -37.79 78.56
C CYS A 19 -19.79 -37.77 77.07
N ASN A 20 -18.50 -37.97 76.82
CA ASN A 20 -17.94 -38.93 75.85
C ASN A 20 -18.81 -39.32 74.64
N LYS A 21 -18.64 -38.64 73.50
CA LYS A 21 -18.32 -39.30 72.22
C LYS A 21 -17.95 -38.33 71.10
N GLU A 22 -17.10 -38.84 70.21
CA GLU A 22 -16.96 -38.55 68.78
C GLU A 22 -17.86 -37.44 68.19
N TYR A 23 -17.36 -36.21 68.13
CA TYR A 23 -17.51 -35.33 66.96
C TYR A 23 -16.36 -34.33 66.92
N ASP A 24 -15.83 -34.04 65.73
CA ASP A 24 -14.63 -33.20 65.58
C ASP A 24 -15.00 -31.74 65.33
N ASP A 25 -15.19 -30.98 66.41
CA ASP A 25 -15.42 -29.54 66.35
C ASP A 25 -14.18 -28.72 65.98
N SER A 26 -12.98 -29.32 65.84
CA SER A 26 -11.80 -28.55 65.41
C SER A 26 -12.03 -27.92 64.03
N PHE A 27 -12.72 -28.61 63.13
CA PHE A 27 -13.13 -28.10 61.82
C PHE A 27 -14.15 -26.94 61.90
N LEU A 28 -14.99 -26.89 62.95
CA LEU A 28 -15.91 -25.77 63.17
C LEU A 28 -15.20 -24.59 63.84
N GLN A 29 -14.31 -24.85 64.80
CA GLN A 29 -13.42 -23.83 65.39
C GLN A 29 -12.53 -23.19 64.33
N GLU A 30 -11.82 -23.99 63.52
CA GLU A 30 -11.01 -23.53 62.39
C GLU A 30 -11.85 -22.71 61.40
N ARG A 31 -13.07 -23.13 61.08
CA ARG A 31 -13.92 -22.37 60.15
C ARG A 31 -14.45 -21.07 60.74
N ILE A 32 -14.69 -20.99 62.06
CA ILE A 32 -15.07 -19.74 62.72
C ILE A 32 -13.85 -18.80 62.76
N THR A 33 -12.70 -19.26 63.24
CA THR A 33 -11.46 -18.46 63.25
C THR A 33 -10.99 -18.10 61.84
N SER A 34 -11.22 -18.95 60.84
CA SER A 34 -10.99 -18.64 59.43
C SER A 34 -11.97 -17.60 58.89
N LEU A 35 -13.25 -17.64 59.28
CA LEU A 35 -14.22 -16.61 58.91
C LEU A 35 -13.91 -15.26 59.56
N GLU A 36 -13.50 -15.25 60.83
CA GLU A 36 -13.08 -14.03 61.53
C GLU A 36 -11.80 -13.45 60.88
N ASN A 37 -10.76 -14.27 60.67
CA ASN A 37 -9.56 -13.84 59.92
C ASN A 37 -9.88 -13.38 58.49
N ARG A 38 -10.84 -14.03 57.79
CA ARG A 38 -11.22 -13.64 56.42
C ARG A 38 -11.99 -12.33 56.38
N ILE A 39 -12.82 -12.04 57.38
CA ILE A 39 -13.50 -10.75 57.53
C ILE A 39 -12.48 -9.66 57.86
N GLU A 40 -11.59 -9.89 58.83
CA GLU A 40 -10.53 -8.96 59.19
C GLU A 40 -9.57 -8.71 58.00
N THR A 41 -9.21 -9.76 57.25
CA THR A 41 -8.44 -9.65 56.00
C THR A 41 -9.21 -8.91 54.90
N LEU A 42 -10.54 -9.06 54.79
CA LEU A 42 -11.37 -8.30 53.84
C LEU A 42 -11.45 -6.82 54.20
N GLU A 43 -11.59 -6.48 55.48
CA GLU A 43 -11.52 -5.10 55.94
C GLU A 43 -10.12 -4.50 55.73
N GLU A 44 -9.06 -5.27 55.98
CA GLU A 44 -7.67 -4.85 55.74
C GLU A 44 -7.35 -4.71 54.24
N LEU A 45 -7.91 -5.57 53.38
CA LEU A 45 -7.79 -5.48 51.92
C LEU A 45 -8.55 -4.26 51.38
N CYS A 46 -9.76 -4.00 51.89
CA CYS A 46 -10.53 -2.80 51.58
C CYS A 46 -9.82 -1.52 52.06
N LYS A 47 -9.12 -1.54 53.20
CA LYS A 47 -8.20 -0.45 53.59
C LYS A 47 -7.07 -0.33 52.58
N GLN A 48 -6.32 -1.39 52.28
CA GLN A 48 -5.16 -1.35 51.39
C GLN A 48 -5.50 -0.85 49.97
N ILE A 49 -6.62 -1.29 49.39
CA ILE A 49 -7.09 -0.84 48.06
C ILE A 49 -7.44 0.66 48.09
N ASN A 50 -8.24 1.10 49.05
CA ASN A 50 -8.62 2.52 49.16
C ASN A 50 -7.44 3.41 49.58
N THR A 51 -6.52 2.92 50.42
CA THR A 51 -5.30 3.62 50.83
C THR A 51 -4.35 3.78 49.65
N ASN A 52 -4.15 2.77 48.78
CA ASN A 52 -3.34 2.94 47.57
C ASN A 52 -3.94 4.01 46.65
N ILE A 53 -5.25 3.95 46.36
CA ILE A 53 -5.92 4.93 45.48
C ILE A 53 -5.85 6.34 46.08
N SER A 54 -6.21 6.51 47.36
CA SER A 54 -6.16 7.81 48.04
C SER A 54 -4.74 8.35 48.17
N SER A 55 -3.74 7.49 48.42
CA SER A 55 -2.34 7.91 48.56
C SER A 55 -1.76 8.34 47.22
N LEU A 56 -2.04 7.61 46.14
CA LEU A 56 -1.68 8.02 44.78
C LEU A 56 -2.34 9.35 44.41
N GLN A 57 -3.62 9.56 44.77
CA GLN A 57 -4.31 10.84 44.57
C GLN A 57 -3.63 11.99 45.33
N THR A 58 -3.32 11.82 46.63
CA THR A 58 -2.64 12.88 47.40
C THR A 58 -1.21 13.14 46.94
N ILE A 59 -0.48 12.12 46.44
CA ILE A 59 0.82 12.30 45.79
C ILE A 59 0.68 13.14 44.51
N ILE A 60 -0.33 12.86 43.69
CA ILE A 60 -0.62 13.64 42.48
C ILE A 60 -0.94 15.09 42.85
N THR A 61 -1.73 15.35 43.90
CA THR A 61 -2.02 16.72 44.37
C THR A 61 -0.75 17.45 44.84
N ALA A 62 0.08 16.84 45.69
CA ALA A 62 1.32 17.48 46.16
C ALA A 62 2.26 17.82 44.99
N LEU A 63 2.41 16.93 44.01
CA LEU A 63 3.21 17.17 42.80
C LEU A 63 2.60 18.27 41.90
N GLN A 64 1.27 18.42 41.86
CA GLN A 64 0.57 19.50 41.14
C GLN A 64 0.78 20.87 41.80
N ASP A 65 0.89 20.93 43.13
CA ASP A 65 1.22 22.14 43.90
C ASP A 65 2.73 22.51 43.84
N ASN A 66 3.49 21.90 42.92
CA ASN A 66 4.94 22.04 42.74
C ASN A 66 5.78 21.63 43.97
N GLU A 67 5.26 20.76 44.83
CA GLU A 67 6.07 20.15 45.87
C GLU A 67 7.02 19.09 45.31
N TYR A 68 8.19 18.96 45.96
CA TYR A 68 9.16 17.91 45.65
C TYR A 68 9.38 16.99 46.84
N ILE A 69 9.73 15.74 46.53
CA ILE A 69 10.00 14.72 47.53
C ILE A 69 11.33 15.04 48.22
N THR A 70 11.29 15.23 49.54
CA THR A 70 12.43 15.54 50.42
C THR A 70 13.07 14.28 51.01
N GLY A 71 12.38 13.13 50.98
CA GLY A 71 12.92 11.85 51.42
C GLY A 71 12.02 10.65 51.11
N ILE A 72 12.61 9.47 50.93
CA ILE A 72 11.91 8.20 50.67
C ILE A 72 12.40 7.16 51.69
N THR A 73 11.47 6.50 52.37
CA THR A 73 11.76 5.48 53.39
C THR A 73 11.06 4.17 53.02
N PRO A 74 11.77 3.04 52.84
CA PRO A 74 11.16 1.75 52.56
C PRO A 74 10.44 1.18 53.80
N ILE A 75 9.31 0.51 53.58
CA ILE A 75 8.58 -0.24 54.61
C ILE A 75 8.91 -1.72 54.43
N ILE A 76 9.71 -2.24 55.35
CA ILE A 76 10.15 -3.63 55.37
C ILE A 76 9.33 -4.39 56.41
N LYS A 77 8.79 -5.55 56.01
CA LYS A 77 8.13 -6.50 56.91
C LYS A 77 8.61 -7.90 56.56
N ASP A 78 8.93 -8.69 57.58
CA ASP A 78 9.38 -10.09 57.41
C ASP A 78 10.58 -10.22 56.43
N ASN A 79 11.48 -9.22 56.48
CA ASN A 79 12.64 -9.00 55.60
C ASN A 79 12.37 -8.66 54.12
N GLU A 80 11.11 -8.51 53.69
CA GLU A 80 10.75 -8.04 52.34
C GLU A 80 10.20 -6.61 52.35
N THR A 81 10.48 -5.83 51.30
CA THR A 81 9.93 -4.46 51.15
C THR A 81 8.50 -4.54 50.64
N ILE A 82 7.53 -4.41 51.54
CA ILE A 82 6.10 -4.48 51.23
C ILE A 82 5.52 -3.15 50.73
N GLY A 83 6.24 -2.04 50.93
CA GLY A 83 5.79 -0.69 50.59
C GLY A 83 6.85 0.39 50.78
N TYR A 84 6.48 1.65 50.57
CA TYR A 84 7.34 2.83 50.75
C TYR A 84 6.55 4.02 51.30
N THR A 85 7.20 4.87 52.10
CA THR A 85 6.72 6.20 52.50
C THR A 85 7.51 7.30 51.79
N LEU A 86 6.80 8.28 51.23
CA LEU A 86 7.33 9.47 50.57
C LEU A 86 7.11 10.70 51.46
N THR A 87 8.11 11.57 51.55
CA THR A 87 8.12 12.80 52.35
C THR A 87 8.20 13.99 51.40
N PHE A 88 7.39 15.04 51.59
CA PHE A 88 7.33 16.19 50.68
C PHE A 88 7.91 17.47 51.33
N SER A 89 7.88 18.58 50.61
CA SER A 89 8.47 19.86 51.02
C SER A 89 7.63 20.66 52.03
N GLN A 90 6.31 20.47 52.03
CA GLN A 90 5.29 21.18 52.80
C GLN A 90 4.14 20.23 53.20
N SER A 91 3.75 19.29 52.31
CA SER A 91 2.73 18.27 52.56
C SER A 91 3.17 17.14 53.50
N ASN A 92 2.18 16.53 54.15
CA ASN A 92 2.37 15.38 55.05
C ASN A 92 2.90 14.14 54.30
N PRO A 93 3.60 13.20 54.97
CA PRO A 93 4.14 11.99 54.33
C PRO A 93 3.05 10.98 53.90
N ILE A 94 3.29 10.25 52.81
CA ILE A 94 2.30 9.41 52.10
C ILE A 94 2.86 8.01 51.80
N THR A 95 2.04 6.94 51.78
CA THR A 95 2.51 5.53 51.78
C THR A 95 1.78 4.59 50.78
N ILE A 96 2.49 3.60 50.20
CA ILE A 96 2.01 2.70 49.10
C ILE A 96 2.38 1.20 49.37
N TYR A 97 1.57 0.23 48.90
CA TYR A 97 1.75 -1.26 49.06
C TYR A 97 1.38 -2.12 47.79
N HIS A 98 1.60 -3.47 47.79
CA HIS A 98 1.42 -4.45 46.66
C HIS A 98 0.25 -5.52 46.85
N GLY A 99 -0.13 -6.39 45.86
CA GLY A 99 -1.32 -7.33 45.92
C GLY A 99 -1.35 -8.67 45.09
N LYS A 100 -2.43 -9.53 45.19
CA LYS A 100 -2.59 -10.96 44.66
C LYS A 100 -4.08 -11.46 44.35
N ASN A 101 -4.36 -12.73 43.92
CA ASN A 101 -5.60 -13.22 43.17
C ASN A 101 -6.39 -14.53 43.65
N GLY A 102 -7.70 -14.75 43.25
CA GLY A 102 -8.52 -16.03 43.19
C GLY A 102 -10.08 -15.95 43.46
N THR A 103 -11.09 -16.89 43.35
CA THR A 103 -11.47 -18.19 42.60
C THR A 103 -12.84 -18.85 43.08
N ASP A 104 -13.87 -19.26 42.25
CA ASP A 104 -14.99 -20.25 42.59
C ASP A 104 -15.63 -21.23 41.48
N GLY A 105 -16.95 -21.31 41.17
CA GLY A 105 -17.73 -22.48 40.54
C GLY A 105 -18.30 -22.42 39.06
N ARG A 106 -18.91 -23.48 38.40
CA ARG A 106 -19.58 -23.60 36.98
C ARG A 106 -21.13 -23.38 36.77
N ASN A 107 -21.78 -23.12 35.57
CA ASN A 107 -22.47 -21.92 34.88
C ASN A 107 -23.94 -21.93 34.27
N GLY A 108 -24.79 -20.87 34.29
CA GLY A 108 -26.18 -20.82 33.68
C GLY A 108 -26.57 -19.60 32.79
N THR A 109 -27.50 -19.77 31.81
CA THR A 109 -27.47 -19.24 30.41
C THR A 109 -28.58 -18.25 29.97
N ASP A 110 -28.20 -17.10 29.34
CA ASP A 110 -28.92 -16.40 28.23
C ASP A 110 -28.36 -14.98 27.88
N ALA A 111 -27.25 -14.54 28.49
CA ALA A 111 -26.63 -13.24 28.20
C ALA A 111 -26.16 -13.07 26.73
N PRO A 112 -26.15 -11.84 26.16
CA PRO A 112 -25.63 -11.58 24.82
C PRO A 112 -24.11 -11.82 24.76
N ILE A 113 -23.68 -12.81 23.99
CA ILE A 113 -22.27 -13.25 23.96
C ILE A 113 -21.51 -12.45 22.90
N ILE A 114 -20.60 -11.57 23.33
CA ILE A 114 -19.52 -11.07 22.47
C ILE A 114 -18.53 -12.22 22.25
N GLY A 115 -18.63 -12.85 21.09
CA GLY A 115 -17.82 -14.01 20.70
C GLY A 115 -16.77 -13.67 19.65
N VAL A 116 -15.80 -14.57 19.49
CA VAL A 116 -14.77 -14.49 18.46
C VAL A 116 -15.00 -15.63 17.46
N LYS A 117 -15.18 -15.30 16.18
CA LYS A 117 -15.46 -16.29 15.12
C LYS A 117 -14.57 -16.07 13.92
N LYS A 118 -14.09 -17.16 13.31
CA LYS A 118 -13.38 -17.11 12.04
C LYS A 118 -14.35 -16.91 10.88
N ASP A 119 -13.99 -16.08 9.92
CA ASP A 119 -14.63 -16.08 8.61
C ASP A 119 -14.07 -17.20 7.70
N ALA A 120 -14.52 -17.23 6.43
CA ALA A 120 -14.06 -18.23 5.46
C ALA A 120 -12.55 -18.13 5.14
N ASN A 121 -11.91 -16.99 5.44
CA ASN A 121 -10.48 -16.73 5.21
C ASN A 121 -9.63 -17.04 6.46
N ASN A 122 -10.20 -17.71 7.46
CA ASN A 122 -9.58 -18.02 8.76
C ASN A 122 -9.26 -16.80 9.66
N ILE A 123 -9.71 -15.59 9.31
CA ILE A 123 -9.46 -14.36 10.09
C ILE A 123 -10.51 -14.24 11.20
N TYR A 124 -10.06 -13.91 12.41
CA TYR A 124 -10.91 -13.75 13.59
C TYR A 124 -11.58 -12.37 13.62
N TYR A 125 -12.91 -12.37 13.70
CA TYR A 125 -13.74 -11.18 13.85
C TYR A 125 -14.62 -11.25 15.09
N TRP A 126 -14.92 -10.09 15.66
CA TRP A 126 -15.89 -9.95 16.73
C TRP A 126 -17.29 -10.29 16.22
N THR A 127 -18.06 -10.97 17.06
CA THR A 127 -19.44 -11.39 16.79
C THR A 127 -20.30 -11.10 18.01
N LEU A 128 -21.58 -10.80 17.78
CA LEU A 128 -22.57 -10.66 18.84
C LEU A 128 -23.59 -11.80 18.68
N THR A 129 -23.74 -12.64 19.71
CA THR A 129 -24.78 -13.67 19.75
C THR A 129 -25.87 -13.24 20.70
N ASN A 130 -27.06 -12.93 20.16
CA ASN A 130 -28.21 -12.49 20.93
C ASN A 130 -29.39 -13.44 20.64
N ASN A 131 -30.07 -13.94 21.67
CA ASN A 131 -31.14 -14.95 21.57
C ASN A 131 -30.79 -16.14 20.66
N GLY A 132 -29.55 -16.64 20.74
CA GLY A 132 -29.02 -17.74 19.92
C GLY A 132 -28.61 -17.38 18.48
N ILE A 133 -28.81 -16.13 18.03
CA ILE A 133 -28.46 -15.66 16.68
C ILE A 133 -27.13 -14.91 16.71
N THR A 134 -26.09 -15.49 16.08
CA THR A 134 -24.76 -14.86 15.96
C THR A 134 -24.64 -13.98 14.71
N THR A 135 -24.54 -12.67 14.89
CA THR A 135 -24.16 -11.70 13.86
C THR A 135 -22.67 -11.32 13.96
N TRP A 136 -22.12 -10.71 12.92
CA TRP A 136 -20.82 -10.05 12.99
C TRP A 136 -20.99 -8.66 13.60
N ILE A 137 -20.05 -8.23 14.44
CA ILE A 137 -19.92 -6.79 14.75
C ILE A 137 -19.22 -6.14 13.57
N THR A 138 -19.76 -5.04 13.07
CA THR A 138 -19.26 -4.32 11.89
C THR A 138 -19.02 -2.85 12.20
N ASP A 139 -18.17 -2.21 11.41
CA ASP A 139 -18.09 -0.76 11.32
C ASP A 139 -19.30 -0.18 10.53
N ASN A 140 -19.33 1.16 10.43
CA ASN A 140 -20.39 1.93 9.78
C ASN A 140 -20.53 1.63 8.26
N ASP A 141 -19.49 1.06 7.62
CA ASP A 141 -19.51 0.62 6.22
C ASP A 141 -19.94 -0.87 6.06
N GLY A 142 -20.29 -1.54 7.17
CA GLY A 142 -20.69 -2.94 7.19
C GLY A 142 -19.53 -3.94 7.10
N LYS A 143 -18.28 -3.49 7.24
CA LYS A 143 -17.10 -4.37 7.27
C LYS A 143 -16.91 -4.90 8.70
N LYS A 144 -16.60 -6.19 8.82
CA LYS A 144 -16.46 -6.88 10.11
C LYS A 144 -15.29 -6.32 10.93
N LEU A 145 -15.52 -6.11 12.23
CA LEU A 145 -14.52 -5.63 13.19
C LEU A 145 -13.55 -6.76 13.59
N PRO A 146 -12.25 -6.70 13.26
CA PRO A 146 -11.29 -7.75 13.58
C PRO A 146 -10.97 -7.79 15.08
N VAL A 147 -10.53 -8.95 15.58
CA VAL A 147 -10.25 -9.17 17.01
C VAL A 147 -8.92 -8.55 17.47
N THR A 148 -8.03 -8.26 16.52
CA THR A 148 -6.74 -7.59 16.73
C THR A 148 -6.56 -6.48 15.68
N GLY A 149 -5.62 -5.57 15.90
CA GLY A 149 -5.09 -4.74 14.81
C GLY A 149 -4.54 -5.61 13.67
N ASP A 150 -4.43 -5.02 12.47
CA ASP A 150 -4.37 -5.71 11.16
C ASP A 150 -3.19 -6.71 10.91
N LYS A 151 -2.31 -6.98 11.88
CA LYS A 151 -1.18 -7.93 11.76
C LYS A 151 -0.90 -8.69 13.06
N GLY A 152 -1.52 -9.86 13.24
CA GLY A 152 -1.35 -10.71 14.42
C GLY A 152 -0.09 -11.59 14.42
N GLU A 153 1.10 -11.00 14.50
CA GLU A 153 2.40 -11.64 14.80
C GLU A 153 3.32 -10.57 15.45
N HIS A 154 4.10 -10.78 16.51
CA HIS A 154 4.12 -11.73 17.64
C HIS A 154 5.15 -11.20 18.67
N GLY A 155 4.99 -11.50 19.97
CA GLY A 155 6.00 -11.22 21.01
C GLY A 155 5.49 -11.63 22.40
N ASP A 156 6.14 -12.48 23.19
CA ASP A 156 7.40 -13.21 22.99
C ASP A 156 7.27 -14.69 23.42
N LYS A 157 8.13 -15.56 22.85
CA LYS A 157 8.11 -17.04 22.94
C LYS A 157 6.98 -17.72 22.14
N GLY A 158 7.37 -18.34 21.02
CA GLY A 158 6.45 -18.94 20.05
C GLY A 158 5.91 -20.32 20.42
N GLU A 159 4.98 -20.37 21.38
CA GLU A 159 3.85 -21.31 21.37
C GLU A 159 2.54 -20.50 21.48
N ASN A 160 1.40 -21.10 21.14
CA ASN A 160 0.13 -20.37 21.14
C ASN A 160 -0.26 -19.97 22.57
N GLY A 161 -0.31 -18.66 22.84
CA GLY A 161 -1.09 -18.11 23.94
C GLY A 161 -2.58 -18.35 23.66
N ILE A 162 -3.14 -19.45 24.18
CA ILE A 162 -4.51 -19.85 23.87
C ILE A 162 -5.49 -18.89 24.53
N THR A 163 -6.27 -18.18 23.72
CA THR A 163 -7.28 -17.23 24.21
C THR A 163 -8.28 -17.92 25.14
N PRO A 164 -8.46 -17.45 26.39
CA PRO A 164 -9.34 -18.10 27.35
C PRO A 164 -10.79 -18.05 26.86
N LYS A 165 -11.40 -19.20 26.59
CA LYS A 165 -12.84 -19.27 26.28
C LYS A 165 -13.62 -19.18 27.59
N LEU A 166 -14.47 -18.17 27.77
CA LEU A 166 -15.58 -18.29 28.72
C LEU A 166 -16.78 -18.94 28.01
N ILE A 167 -17.48 -19.84 28.72
CA ILE A 167 -18.74 -20.45 28.28
C ILE A 167 -19.74 -20.41 29.44
N ILE A 168 -20.91 -21.04 29.26
CA ILE A 168 -21.88 -21.21 30.33
C ILE A 168 -22.50 -22.65 30.37
N LYS A 169 -22.35 -23.40 31.50
CA LYS A 169 -22.73 -24.83 31.75
C LYS A 169 -22.82 -25.24 33.27
N ASN A 170 -24.00 -25.54 33.85
CA ASN A 170 -24.31 -25.96 35.26
C ASN A 170 -24.53 -24.94 36.46
N GLY A 171 -24.92 -23.66 36.29
CA GLY A 171 -25.40 -22.70 37.33
C GLY A 171 -24.52 -21.49 37.81
N GLN A 172 -23.19 -21.55 37.71
CA GLN A 172 -22.13 -20.61 38.16
C GLN A 172 -21.20 -19.99 37.00
N TRP A 173 -19.90 -20.29 36.70
CA TRP A 173 -19.00 -19.76 35.59
C TRP A 173 -17.78 -20.67 35.21
N ASN A 174 -17.24 -20.59 33.99
CA ASN A 174 -16.13 -21.41 33.45
C ASN A 174 -15.23 -20.64 32.50
N ILE A 175 -13.99 -21.09 32.45
CA ILE A 175 -12.97 -20.64 31.50
C ILE A 175 -12.18 -21.83 30.96
N SER A 176 -11.69 -21.78 29.72
CA SER A 176 -10.77 -22.77 29.16
C SER A 176 -9.58 -22.08 28.53
N TYR A 177 -8.42 -22.28 29.16
CA TYR A 177 -7.10 -21.84 28.71
C TYR A 177 -6.48 -22.78 27.66
N ASP A 178 -7.21 -23.77 27.15
CA ASP A 178 -6.71 -24.79 26.21
C ASP A 178 -7.63 -25.03 25.01
N ASN A 179 -8.43 -24.02 24.64
CA ASN A 179 -9.31 -24.02 23.46
C ASN A 179 -10.51 -24.99 23.61
N GLY A 180 -10.76 -25.50 24.82
CA GLY A 180 -11.96 -26.22 25.21
C GLY A 180 -11.77 -27.70 25.52
N ALA A 181 -10.53 -28.17 25.69
CA ALA A 181 -10.23 -29.55 26.05
C ALA A 181 -10.40 -29.78 27.57
N THR A 182 -9.94 -28.83 28.39
CA THR A 182 -10.22 -28.72 29.83
C THR A 182 -10.90 -27.39 30.13
N TRP A 183 -11.68 -27.36 31.22
CA TRP A 183 -12.48 -26.21 31.62
C TRP A 183 -12.30 -25.96 33.11
N GLU A 184 -11.62 -24.89 33.46
CA GLU A 184 -11.54 -24.39 34.82
C GLU A 184 -12.88 -23.75 35.23
N GLU A 185 -13.10 -23.74 36.53
CA GLU A 185 -14.34 -23.45 37.23
C GLU A 185 -14.13 -22.10 37.97
N LEU A 186 -15.01 -21.09 37.78
CA LEU A 186 -14.66 -19.67 38.05
C LEU A 186 -15.49 -18.89 39.09
N GLY A 187 -16.82 -18.96 39.12
CA GLY A 187 -17.64 -18.05 39.96
C GLY A 187 -19.16 -18.12 39.75
N LYS A 188 -20.03 -17.82 40.73
CA LYS A 188 -21.50 -17.81 40.48
C LYS A 188 -22.00 -16.74 39.47
N ALA A 189 -22.55 -17.14 38.31
CA ALA A 189 -23.24 -16.24 37.36
C ALA A 189 -24.73 -16.00 37.68
N THR A 190 -25.40 -16.89 38.42
CA THR A 190 -26.77 -16.62 38.88
C THR A 190 -26.85 -16.58 40.40
N GLY A 191 -27.78 -15.75 40.91
CA GLY A 191 -28.10 -15.69 42.33
C GLY A 191 -28.74 -17.00 42.83
N ASN A 192 -28.67 -17.22 44.16
CA ASN A 192 -29.04 -18.50 44.78
C ASN A 192 -30.48 -18.99 44.53
N ASP A 193 -31.38 -18.11 44.10
CA ASP A 193 -32.83 -18.36 44.08
C ASP A 193 -33.36 -18.81 42.71
N GLY A 194 -32.51 -18.83 41.67
CA GLY A 194 -32.82 -19.46 40.37
C GLY A 194 -33.99 -18.83 39.59
N LYS A 195 -34.19 -17.51 39.72
CA LYS A 195 -35.22 -16.73 39.02
C LYS A 195 -34.65 -15.39 38.52
N ASP A 196 -35.31 -14.84 37.50
CA ASP A 196 -34.91 -13.61 36.85
C ASP A 196 -35.14 -12.38 37.73
N GLY A 197 -34.22 -11.40 37.65
CA GLY A 197 -34.16 -10.23 38.51
C GLY A 197 -33.42 -10.49 39.83
N ALA A 198 -32.33 -9.80 40.19
CA ALA A 198 -31.79 -8.55 39.65
C ALA A 198 -30.25 -8.59 39.45
N ASN A 199 -29.75 -9.65 38.80
CA ASN A 199 -28.38 -9.74 38.26
C ASN A 199 -28.37 -10.63 36.99
N GLY A 200 -29.38 -10.48 36.14
CA GLY A 200 -29.49 -11.18 34.85
C GLY A 200 -29.26 -10.27 33.63
N ASP A 201 -28.91 -9.00 33.88
CA ASP A 201 -28.64 -8.03 32.82
C ASP A 201 -27.31 -8.34 32.12
N SER A 202 -27.20 -7.91 30.87
CA SER A 202 -25.89 -7.71 30.26
C SER A 202 -25.04 -6.82 31.16
N PHE A 203 -23.75 -7.17 31.35
CA PHE A 203 -22.78 -6.32 32.06
C PHE A 203 -22.80 -4.88 31.52
N PHE A 204 -23.05 -4.76 30.22
CA PHE A 204 -23.37 -3.52 29.52
C PHE A 204 -24.88 -3.25 29.52
N LYS A 205 -25.28 -2.20 30.23
CA LYS A 205 -26.59 -1.54 30.23
C LYS A 205 -26.98 -0.97 28.85
N ASP A 206 -26.00 -0.52 28.09
CA ASP A 206 -26.19 0.03 26.74
C ASP A 206 -24.91 -0.16 25.90
N ILE A 207 -25.05 -0.22 24.59
CA ILE A 207 -23.93 -0.23 23.64
C ILE A 207 -24.25 0.73 22.49
N THR A 208 -23.50 1.82 22.41
CA THR A 208 -23.69 2.90 21.42
C THR A 208 -22.38 3.19 20.68
N GLU A 209 -22.43 4.02 19.63
CA GLU A 209 -21.24 4.35 18.84
C GLU A 209 -21.31 5.74 18.21
N ASP A 210 -20.14 6.29 17.89
CA ASP A 210 -19.99 7.47 17.04
C ASP A 210 -18.96 7.19 15.91
N TRP A 211 -18.36 8.24 15.36
CA TRP A 211 -17.37 8.17 14.27
C TRP A 211 -15.97 7.72 14.75
N GLN A 212 -15.74 7.63 16.06
CA GLN A 212 -14.42 7.53 16.68
C GLN A 212 -14.34 6.49 17.81
N TYR A 213 -15.46 6.12 18.42
CA TYR A 213 -15.54 5.14 19.50
C TYR A 213 -16.77 4.23 19.38
N ILE A 214 -16.64 3.04 19.98
CA ILE A 214 -17.76 2.20 20.43
C ILE A 214 -17.81 2.33 21.95
N TYR A 215 -18.97 2.64 22.51
CA TYR A 215 -19.20 2.85 23.94
C TYR A 215 -19.97 1.67 24.50
N PHE A 216 -19.46 1.10 25.58
CA PHE A 216 -20.04 -0.04 26.29
C PHE A 216 -20.37 0.42 27.72
N THR A 217 -21.60 0.87 27.93
CA THR A 217 -22.05 1.48 29.20
C THR A 217 -22.46 0.39 30.18
N LEU A 218 -21.86 0.35 31.37
CA LEU A 218 -22.15 -0.62 32.42
C LEU A 218 -23.44 -0.31 33.19
N SER A 219 -23.98 -1.31 33.90
CA SER A 219 -25.15 -1.19 34.78
C SER A 219 -25.03 -0.07 35.83
N ASN A 220 -23.82 0.17 36.36
CA ASN A 220 -23.52 1.27 37.29
C ASN A 220 -23.34 2.66 36.61
N GLY A 221 -23.41 2.74 35.27
CA GLY A 221 -23.20 3.96 34.50
C GLY A 221 -21.76 4.28 34.13
N THR A 222 -20.78 3.42 34.45
CA THR A 222 -19.40 3.54 33.94
C THR A 222 -19.36 3.19 32.45
N GLU A 223 -18.71 4.01 31.63
CA GLU A 223 -18.64 3.82 30.18
C GLU A 223 -17.26 3.28 29.77
N ILE A 224 -17.21 2.08 29.19
CA ILE A 224 -15.99 1.51 28.60
C ILE A 224 -15.97 1.87 27.11
N ARG A 225 -15.03 2.74 26.70
CA ARG A 225 -14.89 3.19 25.31
C ARG A 225 -13.78 2.42 24.57
N VAL A 226 -14.06 1.97 23.35
CA VAL A 226 -13.09 1.28 22.46
C VAL A 226 -12.93 2.13 21.18
N ARG A 227 -11.71 2.58 20.89
CA ARG A 227 -11.43 3.57 19.83
C ARG A 227 -11.43 2.93 18.43
N LYS A 228 -12.16 3.53 17.48
CA LYS A 228 -12.26 3.14 16.06
C LYS A 228 -11.05 3.62 15.23
N TYR A 229 -9.83 3.40 15.75
CA TYR A 229 -8.54 3.89 15.25
C TYR A 229 -8.32 5.41 15.30
N CYS A 230 -7.07 5.83 15.54
CA CYS A 230 -6.55 7.20 15.33
C CYS A 230 -5.04 7.12 15.10
N THR A 231 -4.47 8.05 14.33
CA THR A 231 -3.01 8.19 14.11
C THR A 231 -2.54 9.54 14.61
N ILE A 232 -1.61 9.54 15.57
CA ILE A 232 -0.98 10.78 16.09
C ILE A 232 -0.17 11.51 15.00
N SER A 233 -0.28 12.83 14.97
CA SER A 233 0.51 13.72 14.10
C SER A 233 0.94 15.00 14.83
N ILE A 234 1.97 15.68 14.34
CA ILE A 234 2.45 16.97 14.86
C ILE A 234 2.75 17.95 13.74
N ASP A 235 2.04 19.08 13.76
CA ASP A 235 2.39 20.27 13.00
C ASP A 235 3.21 21.24 13.87
N ILE A 236 4.13 21.98 13.25
CA ILE A 236 5.11 22.84 13.93
C ILE A 236 5.41 24.06 13.04
N ASP A 237 5.23 25.25 13.60
CA ASP A 237 5.71 26.52 13.05
C ASP A 237 7.20 26.71 13.42
N ASP A 238 8.06 26.14 12.58
CA ASP A 238 9.51 26.30 12.61
C ASP A 238 9.98 27.53 11.80
N SER A 239 9.06 28.38 11.33
CA SER A 239 9.30 29.39 10.30
C SER A 239 10.17 30.59 10.74
N ASN A 240 10.62 30.60 12.00
CA ASN A 240 11.54 31.58 12.60
C ASN A 240 12.98 31.03 12.79
N LEU A 241 13.24 29.75 12.52
CA LEU A 241 14.54 29.10 12.84
C LEU A 241 15.62 29.24 11.75
N ALA A 242 15.27 29.75 10.58
CA ALA A 242 16.20 29.96 9.47
C ALA A 242 17.18 31.14 9.69
N GLN A 243 16.83 32.12 10.53
CA GLN A 243 17.67 33.31 10.81
C GLN A 243 17.83 33.54 12.31
N ILE A 244 18.53 32.60 12.94
CA ILE A 244 18.82 32.68 14.37
C ILE A 244 20.06 33.54 14.68
N GLN A 245 20.01 34.28 15.78
CA GLN A 245 21.11 35.10 16.30
C GLN A 245 21.80 34.44 17.51
N PRO A 246 23.10 34.69 17.77
CA PRO A 246 23.79 34.12 18.92
C PRO A 246 23.16 34.50 20.26
N ASN A 247 23.31 33.64 21.27
CA ASN A 247 22.80 33.82 22.65
C ASN A 247 21.31 34.19 22.79
N SER A 248 20.51 34.01 21.74
CA SER A 248 19.11 34.47 21.62
C SER A 248 18.12 33.33 21.80
N THR A 249 16.85 33.66 22.05
CA THR A 249 15.77 32.68 22.28
C THR A 249 14.68 32.80 21.22
N TYR A 250 14.26 31.67 20.68
CA TYR A 250 13.24 31.52 19.64
C TYR A 250 12.08 30.68 20.19
N ILE A 251 10.85 31.06 19.82
CA ILE A 251 9.64 30.35 20.20
C ILE A 251 9.10 29.65 18.95
N ILE A 252 8.98 28.33 19.03
CA ILE A 252 8.48 27.45 17.98
C ILE A 252 7.11 26.97 18.44
N HIS A 253 6.04 27.21 17.70
CA HIS A 253 4.70 26.75 18.08
C HIS A 253 4.41 25.36 17.52
N TYR A 254 3.72 24.49 18.26
CA TYR A 254 3.29 23.19 17.75
C TYR A 254 1.80 22.92 18.03
N THR A 255 1.20 22.10 17.17
CA THR A 255 -0.18 21.59 17.28
C THR A 255 -0.20 20.10 16.96
N LEU A 256 -0.89 19.31 17.79
CA LEU A 256 -1.06 17.86 17.61
C LEU A 256 -2.38 17.54 16.92
N GLY A 257 -2.34 16.56 16.02
CA GLY A 257 -3.51 15.97 15.38
C GLY A 257 -3.67 14.50 15.76
N GLY A 258 -4.89 13.98 15.63
CA GLY A 258 -5.21 12.56 15.86
C GLY A 258 -5.12 12.08 17.33
N THR A 259 -4.85 12.98 18.27
CA THR A 259 -4.95 12.74 19.72
C THR A 259 -6.24 13.34 20.25
N ASP A 260 -7.12 12.52 20.82
CA ASP A 260 -8.28 13.05 21.55
C ASP A 260 -7.82 13.76 22.81
N ALA A 261 -8.32 14.98 23.02
CA ALA A 261 -7.80 15.95 23.97
C ALA A 261 -8.04 15.63 25.46
N LYS A 262 -8.11 14.35 25.84
CA LYS A 262 -8.30 13.85 27.22
C LYS A 262 -7.10 13.10 27.79
N GLU A 263 -6.12 12.74 26.97
CA GLU A 263 -4.82 12.19 27.40
C GLU A 263 -3.71 13.16 26.97
N GLN A 264 -2.79 13.53 27.88
CA GLN A 264 -1.63 14.36 27.54
C GLN A 264 -0.64 13.54 26.73
N ALA A 265 -0.48 13.89 25.45
CA ALA A 265 0.68 13.45 24.69
C ALA A 265 1.95 14.03 25.32
N ILE A 266 3.03 13.25 25.33
CA ILE A 266 4.33 13.64 25.89
C ILE A 266 5.18 14.19 24.75
N ILE A 267 5.42 15.51 24.73
CA ILE A 267 6.32 16.18 23.77
C ILE A 267 7.70 16.37 24.42
N LYS A 268 8.76 15.95 23.73
CA LYS A 268 10.16 16.21 24.13
C LYS A 268 10.96 16.74 22.95
N ALA A 269 11.55 17.92 23.11
CA ALA A 269 12.49 18.50 22.16
C ALA A 269 13.92 18.27 22.65
N ILE A 270 14.72 17.55 21.87
CA ILE A 270 16.14 17.26 22.15
C ILE A 270 17.01 18.12 21.21
N THR A 271 17.95 18.87 21.77
CA THR A 271 18.97 19.62 21.04
C THR A 271 20.38 19.09 21.31
N LYS A 272 21.29 19.37 20.37
CA LYS A 272 22.72 19.07 20.42
C LYS A 272 23.53 20.36 20.19
N ASP A 273 24.84 20.26 19.97
CA ASP A 273 25.69 21.34 19.43
C ASP A 273 25.65 22.69 20.19
N GLY A 274 25.43 22.65 21.51
CA GLY A 274 25.36 23.83 22.39
C GLY A 274 24.01 24.53 22.45
N TYR A 275 23.05 24.17 21.58
CA TYR A 275 21.66 24.62 21.64
C TYR A 275 20.93 24.01 22.84
N LYS A 276 19.92 24.72 23.35
CA LYS A 276 19.09 24.27 24.48
C LYS A 276 17.61 24.44 24.16
N SER A 277 16.85 23.36 24.22
CA SER A 277 15.39 23.35 24.08
C SER A 277 14.68 23.19 25.43
N THR A 278 13.56 23.91 25.60
CA THR A 278 12.59 23.69 26.68
C THR A 278 11.20 23.61 26.08
N VAL A 279 10.46 22.53 26.32
CA VAL A 279 9.04 22.40 25.91
C VAL A 279 8.15 23.09 26.94
N LYS A 280 7.14 23.82 26.48
CA LYS A 280 6.08 24.42 27.31
C LYS A 280 4.71 24.11 26.71
N GLU A 281 4.02 23.15 27.32
CA GLU A 281 2.64 22.82 26.95
C GLU A 281 1.71 24.00 27.22
N SER A 282 0.80 24.28 26.28
CA SER A 282 -0.28 25.29 26.41
C SER A 282 -1.67 24.62 26.47
N SER A 283 -1.79 23.41 25.93
CA SER A 283 -2.92 22.50 26.11
C SER A 283 -2.48 21.06 25.77
N ASN A 284 -3.37 20.08 25.96
CA ASN A 284 -3.15 18.68 25.59
C ASN A 284 -2.79 18.47 24.10
N THR A 285 -3.06 19.45 23.24
CA THR A 285 -2.77 19.38 21.79
C THR A 285 -1.97 20.58 21.26
N THR A 286 -1.52 21.52 22.09
CA THR A 286 -0.74 22.69 21.64
C THR A 286 0.31 23.13 22.64
N GLY A 287 1.38 23.76 22.16
CA GLY A 287 2.39 24.35 23.03
C GLY A 287 3.50 25.05 22.26
N THR A 288 4.60 25.30 22.94
CA THR A 288 5.81 25.85 22.35
C THR A 288 7.06 25.06 22.70
N ILE A 289 8.08 25.20 21.85
CA ILE A 289 9.45 24.81 22.15
C ILE A 289 10.27 26.11 22.17
N GLU A 290 10.79 26.47 23.33
CA GLU A 290 11.75 27.56 23.49
C GLU A 290 13.15 27.04 23.15
N LEU A 291 13.69 27.47 22.01
CA LEU A 291 15.05 27.18 21.58
C LEU A 291 15.96 28.35 21.94
N ARG A 292 16.97 28.12 22.77
CA ARG A 292 18.06 29.07 23.02
C ARG A 292 19.33 28.67 22.25
N THR A 293 19.93 29.64 21.58
CA THR A 293 21.14 29.46 20.76
C THR A 293 22.42 29.57 21.58
N PRO A 294 23.51 28.91 21.15
CA PRO A 294 24.85 29.11 21.70
C PRO A 294 25.46 30.47 21.29
N GLU A 295 26.63 30.78 21.84
CA GLU A 295 27.45 31.95 21.48
C GLU A 295 28.08 31.82 20.08
N ILE A 296 28.41 30.60 19.66
CA ILE A 296 28.87 30.28 18.30
C ILE A 296 27.80 29.42 17.64
N ILE A 297 27.05 30.00 16.71
CA ILE A 297 26.07 29.27 15.91
C ILE A 297 26.79 28.31 14.96
N ILE A 298 26.41 27.04 15.01
CA ILE A 298 26.75 26.02 14.04
C ILE A 298 25.48 25.30 13.55
N PRO A 299 25.42 24.82 12.30
CA PRO A 299 24.23 24.16 11.77
C PRO A 299 23.91 22.88 12.54
N SER A 300 22.65 22.68 12.92
CA SER A 300 22.22 21.58 13.80
C SER A 300 20.74 21.21 13.59
N GLU A 301 20.17 20.42 14.50
CA GLU A 301 18.75 20.02 14.46
C GLU A 301 18.14 19.90 15.87
N ILE A 302 16.82 20.09 15.97
CA ILE A 302 15.99 19.67 17.10
C ILE A 302 15.33 18.35 16.71
N LEU A 303 15.41 17.33 17.56
CA LEU A 303 14.55 16.16 17.47
C LEU A 303 13.33 16.36 18.38
N VAL A 304 12.16 16.53 17.77
CA VAL A 304 10.87 16.62 18.48
C VAL A 304 10.22 15.25 18.48
N ILE A 305 10.20 14.63 19.65
CA ILE A 305 9.57 13.35 19.93
C ILE A 305 8.18 13.62 20.49
N VAL A 306 7.16 12.95 19.96
CA VAL A 306 5.79 12.99 20.49
C VAL A 306 5.32 11.56 20.72
N SER A 307 4.86 11.25 21.92
CA SER A 307 4.23 9.97 22.26
C SER A 307 2.82 10.18 22.82
N ASP A 308 1.90 9.25 22.59
CA ASP A 308 0.58 9.25 23.24
C ASP A 308 0.60 8.71 24.69
N GLY A 309 1.80 8.39 25.23
CA GLY A 309 1.97 7.82 26.56
C GLY A 309 1.73 6.31 26.64
N THR A 310 1.40 5.66 25.51
CA THR A 310 1.15 4.22 25.42
C THR A 310 2.11 3.54 24.44
N GLU A 311 1.66 3.20 23.23
CA GLU A 311 2.44 2.46 22.23
C GLU A 311 2.86 3.31 21.03
N ASN A 312 2.20 4.46 20.77
CA ASN A 312 2.51 5.28 19.61
C ASN A 312 3.56 6.34 19.96
N THR A 313 4.61 6.43 19.14
CA THR A 313 5.63 7.49 19.18
C THR A 313 6.02 7.90 17.76
N ILE A 314 6.07 9.20 17.50
CA ILE A 314 6.57 9.81 16.27
C ILE A 314 7.73 10.76 16.57
N VAL A 315 8.62 10.94 15.60
CA VAL A 315 9.79 11.84 15.71
C VAL A 315 9.87 12.72 14.48
N ARG A 316 9.89 14.05 14.66
CA ARG A 316 10.13 15.06 13.62
C ARG A 316 11.46 15.73 13.90
N SER A 317 12.37 15.76 12.93
CA SER A 317 13.56 16.61 12.99
C SER A 317 13.22 18.01 12.46
N ILE A 318 13.84 19.03 13.05
CA ILE A 318 13.74 20.44 12.63
C ILE A 318 15.15 21.02 12.53
N PRO A 319 15.62 21.47 11.35
CA PRO A 319 16.95 22.06 11.22
C PRO A 319 17.07 23.43 11.92
N ILE A 320 18.29 23.77 12.36
CA ILE A 320 18.65 24.99 13.09
C ILE A 320 19.91 25.59 12.48
N GLY A 321 19.98 26.93 12.36
CA GLY A 321 21.27 27.64 12.22
C GLY A 321 22.05 27.32 10.95
N ILE A 322 21.36 26.87 9.91
CA ILE A 322 21.93 26.57 8.61
C ILE A 322 22.43 27.89 7.97
N PRO A 323 23.62 27.93 7.33
CA PRO A 323 24.14 29.14 6.72
C PRO A 323 23.42 29.40 5.39
N ASN A 324 23.41 30.65 4.90
CA ASN A 324 22.72 31.05 3.66
C ASN A 324 22.97 30.13 2.43
N ASN A 325 24.09 29.41 2.39
CA ASN A 325 24.41 28.45 1.33
C ASN A 325 23.66 27.10 1.41
N GLN A 326 22.70 26.94 2.33
CA GLN A 326 21.65 25.90 2.29
C GLN A 326 20.31 26.58 2.62
N ILE A 327 19.37 26.58 1.66
CA ILE A 327 18.17 27.43 1.71
C ILE A 327 16.92 26.58 1.97
N TRP A 328 16.16 27.01 2.98
CA TRP A 328 14.70 26.90 2.96
C TRP A 328 14.17 28.15 2.27
N TYR A 329 13.40 28.01 1.19
CA TYR A 329 12.95 29.15 0.39
C TYR A 329 11.92 29.98 1.16
N LYS A 330 12.38 31.06 1.80
CA LYS A 330 11.53 32.11 2.38
C LYS A 330 12.10 33.46 1.97
N SER A 331 11.35 34.22 1.19
CA SER A 331 11.85 35.45 0.55
C SER A 331 12.29 36.50 1.58
N ILE A 332 13.52 36.99 1.41
CA ILE A 332 14.06 38.16 2.09
C ILE A 332 14.71 39.07 1.05
N ASP A 333 13.88 39.70 0.20
CA ASP A 333 14.02 41.15 0.03
C ASP A 333 12.76 41.81 -0.55
N LYS A 334 12.51 43.07 -0.18
CA LYS A 334 11.25 43.78 -0.47
C LYS A 334 11.15 44.43 -1.86
N THR A 335 11.88 43.95 -2.88
CA THR A 335 11.75 44.46 -4.28
C THR A 335 12.11 43.45 -5.40
N THR A 336 11.52 42.25 -5.44
CA THR A 336 11.03 41.60 -6.69
C THR A 336 10.33 40.26 -6.44
N SER A 337 9.40 39.90 -7.34
CA SER A 337 8.84 38.56 -7.68
C SER A 337 9.21 37.41 -6.71
N VAL A 338 8.35 36.89 -5.83
CA VAL A 338 6.94 36.42 -6.01
C VAL A 338 6.77 35.52 -7.24
N ILE A 339 6.30 34.29 -7.04
CA ILE A 339 5.66 33.48 -8.10
C ILE A 339 4.23 34.00 -8.34
N ARG A 340 4.21 35.24 -8.82
CA ARG A 340 3.18 35.93 -9.56
C ARG A 340 3.92 36.91 -10.44
N ASP A 341 4.11 36.56 -11.71
CA ASP A 341 4.12 37.59 -12.73
C ASP A 341 2.69 38.19 -12.76
N PRO A 342 2.48 39.47 -12.40
CA PRO A 342 1.15 40.06 -12.37
C PRO A 342 0.53 40.25 -13.77
N SER A 343 1.29 40.00 -14.85
CA SER A 343 0.82 39.96 -16.23
C SER A 343 0.52 38.55 -16.74
N SER A 344 0.98 37.50 -16.05
CA SER A 344 0.64 36.11 -16.36
C SER A 344 -0.84 35.85 -16.06
N HIS A 345 -1.57 35.26 -17.01
CA HIS A 345 -3.03 35.13 -16.96
C HIS A 345 -3.53 33.93 -16.12
N PHE A 346 -2.73 33.42 -15.18
CA PHE A 346 -2.99 32.17 -14.48
C PHE A 346 -3.69 32.35 -13.12
N ALA A 347 -4.41 31.31 -12.71
CA ALA A 347 -5.17 31.30 -11.47
C ALA A 347 -4.26 31.18 -10.23
N PRO A 348 -4.65 31.75 -9.07
CA PRO A 348 -3.90 31.57 -7.82
C PRO A 348 -3.77 30.09 -7.42
N GLY A 349 -2.58 29.69 -6.96
CA GLY A 349 -2.31 28.34 -6.44
C GLY A 349 -1.83 27.30 -7.48
N TYR A 350 -1.25 27.75 -8.60
CA TYR A 350 -0.67 26.93 -9.69
C TYR A 350 0.82 27.26 -9.88
N LEU A 351 1.69 26.25 -10.01
CA LEU A 351 3.13 26.42 -10.26
C LEU A 351 3.54 25.94 -11.66
N ASP A 352 3.77 26.90 -12.57
CA ASP A 352 4.18 26.69 -13.95
C ASP A 352 5.72 26.57 -14.13
N ALA A 353 6.16 25.81 -15.14
CA ALA A 353 7.55 25.55 -15.47
C ALA A 353 8.37 26.83 -15.74
N ASN A 354 7.77 27.83 -16.40
CA ASN A 354 8.47 29.04 -16.84
C ASN A 354 9.02 29.89 -15.67
N ILE A 355 8.51 29.71 -14.45
CA ILE A 355 8.77 30.60 -13.31
C ILE A 355 9.97 30.15 -12.46
N LEU A 356 10.44 28.91 -12.62
CA LEU A 356 11.49 28.32 -11.76
C LEU A 356 12.92 28.80 -12.04
N SER A 357 13.17 29.45 -13.18
CA SER A 357 14.51 29.89 -13.63
C SER A 357 15.27 30.82 -12.68
N ASN A 358 14.60 31.39 -11.66
CA ASN A 358 15.20 32.27 -10.64
C ASN A 358 15.02 31.76 -9.19
N ALA A 359 14.44 30.57 -9.00
CA ALA A 359 13.95 30.10 -7.70
C ALA A 359 14.62 28.81 -7.19
N TYR A 360 15.61 28.28 -7.90
CA TYR A 360 16.39 27.12 -7.48
C TYR A 360 17.89 27.42 -7.46
N GLU A 361 18.57 27.06 -6.36
CA GLU A 361 20.03 27.07 -6.26
C GLU A 361 20.60 25.67 -6.49
N ASN A 362 21.26 25.49 -7.64
CA ASN A 362 21.97 24.28 -8.03
C ASN A 362 22.94 23.81 -6.92
N GLY A 363 22.95 22.51 -6.66
CA GLY A 363 23.77 21.84 -5.66
C GLY A 363 23.08 21.57 -4.32
N LYS A 364 21.78 21.91 -4.17
CA LYS A 364 21.03 21.68 -2.91
C LYS A 364 20.11 20.47 -2.95
N GLY A 365 19.54 20.15 -4.12
CA GLY A 365 18.78 18.91 -4.34
C GLY A 365 17.50 18.75 -3.51
N ILE A 366 16.96 19.79 -2.86
CA ILE A 366 15.73 19.70 -2.06
C ILE A 366 14.78 20.82 -2.47
N ILE A 367 13.50 20.48 -2.66
CA ILE A 367 12.41 21.43 -2.88
C ILE A 367 11.32 21.21 -1.82
N THR A 368 10.89 22.30 -1.21
CA THR A 368 9.68 22.40 -0.38
C THR A 368 8.79 23.44 -1.03
N CYS A 369 7.52 23.11 -1.24
CA CYS A 369 6.54 24.02 -1.84
C CYS A 369 5.67 24.70 -0.76
N ASP A 370 5.35 25.98 -0.95
CA ASP A 370 4.53 26.77 -0.02
C ASP A 370 3.08 26.25 0.10
N ASN A 371 2.47 26.50 1.26
CA ASN A 371 1.13 25.99 1.60
C ASN A 371 -0.04 26.62 0.80
N ASP A 372 0.19 27.59 -0.09
CA ASP A 372 -0.79 28.07 -1.06
C ASP A 372 -0.72 27.37 -2.43
N ILE A 373 0.31 26.55 -2.68
CA ILE A 373 0.49 25.80 -3.93
C ILE A 373 -0.42 24.57 -3.93
N THR A 374 -1.50 24.64 -4.71
CA THR A 374 -2.47 23.54 -4.83
C THR A 374 -2.24 22.64 -6.05
N ILE A 375 -1.47 23.09 -7.03
CA ILE A 375 -1.16 22.35 -8.27
C ILE A 375 0.31 22.55 -8.66
N ILE A 376 1.03 21.45 -8.89
CA ILE A 376 2.28 21.45 -9.68
C ILE A 376 1.91 21.25 -11.14
N GLY A 377 2.34 22.15 -12.01
CA GLY A 377 1.99 22.19 -13.42
C GLY A 377 2.68 21.14 -14.31
N GLU A 378 2.34 21.17 -15.61
CA GLU A 378 2.93 20.28 -16.61
C GLU A 378 4.43 20.54 -16.79
N SER A 379 5.22 19.47 -16.74
CA SER A 379 6.70 19.48 -16.88
C SER A 379 7.48 20.35 -15.89
N THR A 380 6.84 20.93 -14.87
CA THR A 380 7.37 22.03 -14.02
C THR A 380 8.82 21.88 -13.56
N PHE A 381 9.24 20.71 -13.09
CA PHE A 381 10.60 20.43 -12.60
C PHE A 381 11.43 19.52 -13.53
N SER A 382 10.88 19.07 -14.66
CA SER A 382 11.51 18.07 -15.54
C SER A 382 12.75 18.63 -16.25
N PRO A 383 13.97 18.08 -16.03
CA PRO A 383 15.22 18.58 -16.64
C PRO A 383 15.32 18.42 -18.16
N LEU A 384 14.30 17.85 -18.82
CA LEU A 384 14.20 17.84 -20.28
C LEU A 384 13.52 19.10 -20.85
N TYR A 385 13.01 19.97 -19.99
CA TYR A 385 12.31 21.21 -20.34
C TYR A 385 13.04 22.43 -19.78
N GLN A 386 12.81 23.60 -20.38
CA GLN A 386 13.48 24.84 -19.99
C GLN A 386 13.10 25.26 -18.57
N GLY A 387 14.09 25.32 -17.67
CA GLY A 387 13.88 25.64 -16.25
C GLY A 387 13.74 24.44 -15.31
N GLY A 388 13.78 23.21 -15.84
CA GLY A 388 13.78 21.98 -15.04
C GLY A 388 15.10 21.71 -14.30
N ILE A 389 15.08 20.72 -13.41
CA ILE A 389 16.12 20.50 -12.38
C ILE A 389 16.64 19.06 -12.44
N ASP A 390 17.94 18.89 -12.65
CA ASP A 390 18.61 17.61 -12.88
C ASP A 390 19.21 16.99 -11.60
N ASP A 391 19.60 17.81 -10.62
CA ASP A 391 20.17 17.41 -9.33
C ASP A 391 19.14 17.31 -8.18
N LEU A 392 17.84 17.42 -8.47
CA LEU A 392 16.76 17.29 -7.48
C LEU A 392 16.76 15.89 -6.83
N THR A 393 16.94 15.81 -5.51
CA THR A 393 16.99 14.57 -4.71
C THR A 393 15.77 14.34 -3.80
N HIS A 394 15.12 15.40 -3.29
CA HIS A 394 13.95 15.30 -2.40
C HIS A 394 12.88 16.32 -2.76
N ILE A 395 11.60 15.91 -2.73
CA ILE A 395 10.44 16.80 -2.84
C ILE A 395 9.51 16.63 -1.63
N ILE A 396 9.18 17.76 -0.98
CA ILE A 396 8.22 17.84 0.11
C ILE A 396 6.99 18.62 -0.35
N PHE A 397 5.84 17.95 -0.42
CA PHE A 397 4.58 18.56 -0.84
C PHE A 397 3.82 19.21 0.34
N PRO A 398 3.13 20.34 0.11
CA PRO A 398 2.29 20.99 1.10
C PRO A 398 0.99 20.21 1.31
N SER A 399 0.34 20.41 2.46
CA SER A 399 -0.92 19.70 2.78
C SER A 399 -2.10 20.11 1.88
N SER A 400 -1.98 21.28 1.24
CA SER A 400 -2.93 21.88 0.31
C SER A 400 -2.81 21.40 -1.15
N ILE A 401 -1.80 20.60 -1.49
CA ILE A 401 -1.64 20.06 -2.85
C ILE A 401 -2.84 19.17 -3.23
N LYS A 402 -3.31 19.32 -4.47
CA LYS A 402 -4.48 18.62 -5.04
C LYS A 402 -4.15 17.85 -6.31
N ARG A 403 -3.21 18.37 -7.11
CA ARG A 403 -2.80 17.75 -8.37
C ARG A 403 -1.31 17.93 -8.62
N ILE A 404 -0.68 16.88 -9.12
CA ILE A 404 0.64 16.90 -9.74
C ILE A 404 0.39 16.55 -11.20
N GLU A 405 0.63 17.49 -12.12
CA GLU A 405 0.26 17.33 -13.52
C GLU A 405 1.24 16.45 -14.31
N ARG A 406 0.93 16.23 -15.59
CA ARG A 406 1.70 15.34 -16.46
C ARG A 406 3.15 15.80 -16.58
N TYR A 407 4.06 14.85 -16.62
CA TYR A 407 5.51 15.08 -16.69
C TYR A 407 6.15 15.97 -15.61
N ALA A 408 5.45 16.38 -14.54
CA ALA A 408 5.90 17.40 -13.58
C ALA A 408 7.34 17.23 -13.03
N PHE A 409 7.81 15.99 -12.85
CA PHE A 409 9.15 15.58 -12.42
C PHE A 409 9.76 14.53 -13.38
N PHE A 410 9.38 14.56 -14.67
CA PHE A 410 9.83 13.58 -15.65
C PHE A 410 11.35 13.61 -15.84
N GLY A 411 12.02 12.48 -15.70
CA GLY A 411 13.47 12.40 -15.87
C GLY A 411 14.28 13.07 -14.76
N CYS A 412 13.70 13.38 -13.58
CA CYS A 412 14.43 13.80 -12.39
C CYS A 412 15.24 12.62 -11.81
N ASN A 413 16.29 12.22 -12.53
CA ASN A 413 17.09 11.01 -12.28
C ASN A 413 17.77 10.98 -10.90
N SER A 414 17.98 12.15 -10.29
CA SER A 414 18.57 12.30 -8.96
C SER A 414 17.56 12.09 -7.82
N LEU A 415 16.25 12.06 -8.10
CA LEU A 415 15.20 12.06 -7.08
C LEU A 415 15.20 10.74 -6.30
N THR A 416 15.48 10.81 -5.00
CA THR A 416 15.59 9.67 -4.08
C THR A 416 14.40 9.49 -3.14
N ASP A 417 13.67 10.57 -2.81
CA ASP A 417 12.51 10.54 -1.90
C ASP A 417 11.38 11.48 -2.38
N ILE A 418 10.13 11.09 -2.07
CA ILE A 418 8.90 11.78 -2.47
C ILE A 418 7.93 11.78 -1.28
N ASN A 419 7.88 12.88 -0.52
CA ASN A 419 7.05 12.96 0.67
C ASN A 419 5.63 13.46 0.35
N LEU A 420 4.69 12.51 0.26
CA LEU A 420 3.25 12.75 0.10
C LEU A 420 2.44 12.68 1.41
N TYR A 421 3.07 12.41 2.57
CA TYR A 421 2.36 12.06 3.81
C TYR A 421 1.45 13.18 4.35
N ASN A 422 1.82 14.44 4.13
CA ASN A 422 1.06 15.60 4.63
C ASN A 422 -0.19 15.92 3.78
N THR A 423 -0.37 15.26 2.64
CA THR A 423 -1.32 15.67 1.60
C THR A 423 -2.75 15.18 1.86
N SER A 424 -3.75 16.00 1.52
CA SER A 424 -5.15 15.76 1.88
C SER A 424 -5.98 15.02 0.82
N SER A 425 -5.79 15.32 -0.47
CA SER A 425 -6.38 14.56 -1.59
C SER A 425 -5.62 14.86 -2.89
N VAL A 426 -4.94 13.88 -3.48
CA VAL A 426 -4.03 14.10 -4.61
C VAL A 426 -4.33 13.17 -5.79
N SER A 427 -4.27 13.73 -7.01
CA SER A 427 -4.11 12.97 -8.25
C SER A 427 -2.68 13.14 -8.80
N ILE A 428 -2.07 12.02 -9.22
CA ILE A 428 -0.73 11.98 -9.81
C ILE A 428 -0.86 11.73 -11.32
N GLY A 429 -0.51 12.72 -12.12
CA GLY A 429 -0.75 12.78 -13.56
C GLY A 429 0.14 11.89 -14.43
N GLU A 430 -0.21 11.79 -15.72
CA GLU A 430 0.50 10.98 -16.71
C GLU A 430 2.02 11.22 -16.69
N SER A 431 2.78 10.16 -16.46
CA SER A 431 4.25 10.17 -16.42
C SER A 431 4.87 11.18 -15.43
N ALA A 432 4.12 11.65 -14.42
CA ALA A 432 4.53 12.75 -13.53
C ALA A 432 5.91 12.56 -12.87
N PHE A 433 6.29 11.33 -12.51
CA PHE A 433 7.60 10.97 -11.95
C PHE A 433 8.33 9.91 -12.79
N SER A 434 7.95 9.73 -14.07
CA SER A 434 8.61 8.73 -14.91
C SER A 434 10.09 9.07 -15.10
N GLY A 435 10.97 8.08 -15.01
CA GLY A 435 12.41 8.28 -15.10
C GLY A 435 13.07 8.85 -13.85
N CYS A 436 12.39 8.87 -12.68
CA CYS A 436 13.01 9.13 -11.38
C CYS A 436 13.88 7.94 -10.94
N SER A 437 14.97 7.69 -11.68
CA SER A 437 15.75 6.46 -11.63
C SER A 437 16.58 6.25 -10.35
N SER A 438 16.63 7.23 -9.44
CA SER A 438 17.25 7.07 -8.11
C SER A 438 16.25 6.83 -6.96
N LEU A 439 14.94 6.85 -7.25
CA LEU A 439 13.89 6.63 -6.25
C LEU A 439 13.96 5.18 -5.77
N GLN A 440 14.22 4.98 -4.48
CA GLN A 440 14.39 3.62 -3.90
C GLN A 440 13.16 3.13 -3.14
N LYS A 441 12.44 4.05 -2.52
CA LYS A 441 11.26 3.79 -1.69
C LYS A 441 10.16 4.77 -2.08
N LEU A 442 8.91 4.31 -2.04
CA LEU A 442 7.75 5.15 -2.30
C LEU A 442 6.57 4.66 -1.47
N VAL A 443 5.94 5.59 -0.75
CA VAL A 443 4.68 5.33 -0.04
C VAL A 443 3.60 6.20 -0.65
N ILE A 444 2.53 5.54 -1.11
CA ILE A 444 1.35 6.17 -1.67
C ILE A 444 0.30 6.20 -0.55
N PRO A 445 0.08 7.35 0.13
CA PRO A 445 -0.84 7.46 1.24
C PRO A 445 -2.31 7.36 0.80
N SER A 446 -3.21 7.21 1.78
CA SER A 446 -4.66 7.08 1.57
C SER A 446 -5.30 8.28 0.86
N SER A 447 -4.66 9.44 0.89
CA SER A 447 -5.05 10.67 0.18
C SER A 447 -4.79 10.62 -1.34
N VAL A 448 -3.94 9.71 -1.85
CA VAL A 448 -3.74 9.56 -3.29
C VAL A 448 -4.88 8.75 -3.89
N SER A 449 -5.80 9.41 -4.58
CA SER A 449 -7.00 8.79 -5.12
C SER A 449 -6.76 8.04 -6.44
N SER A 450 -5.82 8.52 -7.27
CA SER A 450 -5.47 7.93 -8.56
C SER A 450 -4.03 8.19 -8.97
N ILE A 451 -3.42 7.17 -9.58
CA ILE A 451 -2.12 7.25 -10.26
C ILE A 451 -2.38 6.99 -11.75
N GLU A 452 -2.04 7.95 -12.60
CA GLU A 452 -2.31 7.87 -14.05
C GLU A 452 -1.29 7.00 -14.81
N LYS A 453 -1.42 6.98 -16.15
CA LYS A 453 -0.57 6.20 -17.05
C LYS A 453 0.91 6.55 -16.88
N SER A 454 1.78 5.55 -16.87
CA SER A 454 3.24 5.69 -16.80
C SER A 454 3.79 6.53 -15.62
N ALA A 455 2.99 6.88 -14.62
CA ALA A 455 3.30 7.91 -13.62
C ALA A 455 4.66 7.74 -12.90
N PHE A 456 5.10 6.51 -12.66
CA PHE A 456 6.41 6.13 -12.10
C PHE A 456 7.16 5.14 -13.01
N GLU A 457 6.86 5.10 -14.31
CA GLU A 457 7.55 4.24 -15.29
C GLU A 457 9.05 4.55 -15.32
N ASN A 458 9.90 3.53 -15.40
CA ASN A 458 11.37 3.62 -15.36
C ASN A 458 11.97 4.18 -14.06
N CYS A 459 11.25 4.11 -12.92
CA CYS A 459 11.86 4.28 -11.59
C CYS A 459 12.70 3.05 -11.21
N SER A 460 13.82 2.85 -11.92
CA SER A 460 14.56 1.59 -11.99
C SER A 460 15.30 1.16 -10.72
N LYS A 461 15.33 1.99 -9.67
CA LYS A 461 15.80 1.62 -8.31
C LYS A 461 14.67 1.42 -7.30
N LEU A 462 13.40 1.60 -7.67
CA LEU A 462 12.27 1.52 -6.74
C LEU A 462 12.04 0.08 -6.28
N ILE A 463 12.49 -0.24 -5.07
CA ILE A 463 12.46 -1.59 -4.47
C ILE A 463 11.25 -1.74 -3.54
N GLU A 464 10.98 -0.72 -2.73
CA GLU A 464 9.91 -0.72 -1.72
C GLU A 464 8.76 0.20 -2.14
N LEU A 465 7.66 -0.37 -2.64
CA LEU A 465 6.43 0.35 -2.95
C LEU A 465 5.32 -0.04 -1.96
N ASN A 466 4.84 0.93 -1.18
CA ASN A 466 3.81 0.75 -0.16
C ASN A 466 2.53 1.51 -0.56
N LEU A 467 1.54 0.80 -1.08
CA LEU A 467 0.23 1.35 -1.43
C LEU A 467 -0.71 1.27 -0.21
N LYS A 468 -1.29 2.39 0.22
CA LYS A 468 -2.32 2.42 1.27
C LYS A 468 -3.72 2.22 0.71
N GLU A 469 -4.64 1.77 1.56
CA GLU A 469 -6.08 1.81 1.27
C GLU A 469 -6.53 3.25 1.06
N GLY A 470 -7.21 3.51 -0.06
CA GLY A 470 -7.61 4.84 -0.50
C GLY A 470 -7.63 4.93 -2.02
N ILE A 471 -6.48 4.62 -2.63
CA ILE A 471 -6.27 4.61 -4.09
C ILE A 471 -7.29 3.74 -4.82
N LYS A 472 -7.91 4.30 -5.87
CA LYS A 472 -8.95 3.64 -6.67
C LYS A 472 -8.43 3.14 -8.01
N ASN A 473 -7.48 3.84 -8.62
CA ASN A 473 -7.02 3.55 -9.98
C ASN A 473 -5.50 3.61 -10.09
N ILE A 474 -4.92 2.62 -10.76
CA ILE A 474 -3.51 2.59 -11.20
C ILE A 474 -3.50 2.52 -12.73
N GLY A 475 -2.87 3.47 -13.39
CA GLY A 475 -2.82 3.57 -14.85
C GLY A 475 -2.08 2.43 -15.55
N ALA A 476 -2.20 2.37 -16.87
CA ALA A 476 -1.37 1.49 -17.69
C ALA A 476 0.11 1.89 -17.55
N LEU A 477 1.02 0.91 -17.52
CA LEU A 477 2.47 1.12 -17.33
C LEU A 477 2.87 1.92 -16.06
N ALA A 478 1.98 2.18 -15.11
CA ALA A 478 2.20 3.16 -14.03
C ALA A 478 3.47 2.94 -13.18
N PHE A 479 3.90 1.70 -12.99
CA PHE A 479 5.17 1.32 -12.35
C PHE A 479 5.98 0.37 -13.26
N SER A 480 5.89 0.55 -14.58
CA SER A 480 6.63 -0.24 -15.56
C SER A 480 8.15 -0.05 -15.37
N ASN A 481 8.93 -1.13 -15.55
CA ASN A 481 10.39 -1.17 -15.39
C ASN A 481 10.91 -0.67 -14.01
N CYS A 482 10.12 -0.82 -12.94
CA CYS A 482 10.56 -0.59 -11.56
C CYS A 482 11.25 -1.84 -10.97
N ASN A 483 11.98 -1.72 -9.86
CA ASN A 483 12.70 -2.84 -9.23
C ASN A 483 11.94 -3.46 -8.04
N ILE A 484 10.61 -3.43 -8.07
CA ILE A 484 9.75 -3.78 -6.92
C ILE A 484 9.83 -5.29 -6.68
N HIS A 485 10.17 -5.71 -5.45
CA HIS A 485 10.38 -7.13 -5.13
C HIS A 485 9.08 -7.87 -4.70
N THR A 486 8.20 -7.17 -3.99
CA THR A 486 6.88 -7.65 -3.54
C THR A 486 5.93 -6.46 -3.45
N ILE A 487 4.66 -6.64 -3.80
CA ILE A 487 3.65 -5.59 -3.65
C ILE A 487 2.31 -6.14 -3.16
N THR A 488 1.72 -5.48 -2.16
CA THR A 488 0.34 -5.70 -1.74
C THR A 488 -0.57 -4.71 -2.48
N ILE A 489 -1.56 -5.23 -3.21
CA ILE A 489 -2.56 -4.42 -3.91
C ILE A 489 -3.72 -4.10 -2.93
N PRO A 490 -4.04 -2.83 -2.65
CA PRO A 490 -5.10 -2.45 -1.74
C PRO A 490 -6.49 -2.92 -2.18
N ASN A 491 -7.38 -3.12 -1.22
CA ASN A 491 -8.77 -3.48 -1.47
C ASN A 491 -9.60 -2.34 -2.07
N SER A 492 -9.16 -1.09 -1.88
CA SER A 492 -9.76 0.13 -2.45
C SER A 492 -9.65 0.25 -3.97
N ILE A 493 -8.74 -0.51 -4.60
CA ILE A 493 -8.54 -0.54 -6.04
C ILE A 493 -9.82 -0.98 -6.75
N VAL A 494 -10.17 -0.25 -7.82
CA VAL A 494 -11.24 -0.53 -8.77
C VAL A 494 -10.66 -0.93 -10.12
N THR A 495 -9.60 -0.25 -10.57
CA THR A 495 -8.92 -0.56 -11.84
C THR A 495 -7.39 -0.58 -11.72
N ILE A 496 -6.79 -1.48 -12.49
CA ILE A 496 -5.36 -1.51 -12.81
C ILE A 496 -5.24 -1.62 -14.33
N GLY A 497 -4.48 -0.70 -14.93
CA GLY A 497 -4.21 -0.68 -16.37
C GLY A 497 -3.30 -1.82 -16.83
N GLY A 498 -3.22 -2.02 -18.14
CA GLY A 498 -2.32 -3.01 -18.73
C GLY A 498 -0.85 -2.67 -18.46
N GLY A 499 -0.05 -3.69 -18.10
CA GLY A 499 1.38 -3.54 -17.87
C GLY A 499 1.75 -2.68 -16.66
N ALA A 500 0.83 -2.42 -15.72
CA ALA A 500 1.07 -1.52 -14.60
C ALA A 500 2.33 -1.85 -13.76
N PHE A 501 2.75 -3.11 -13.74
CA PHE A 501 4.01 -3.58 -13.13
C PHE A 501 4.85 -4.45 -14.10
N SER A 502 4.72 -4.22 -15.43
CA SER A 502 5.57 -4.92 -16.41
C SER A 502 7.03 -4.49 -16.30
N GLY A 503 7.97 -5.31 -16.79
CA GLY A 503 9.41 -5.05 -16.60
C GLY A 503 9.90 -5.10 -15.15
N CYS A 504 9.04 -5.36 -14.16
CA CYS A 504 9.44 -5.55 -12.76
C CYS A 504 10.05 -6.93 -12.55
N HIS A 505 11.24 -7.17 -13.12
CA HIS A 505 11.85 -8.51 -13.21
C HIS A 505 12.15 -9.15 -11.84
N ASN A 506 12.39 -8.35 -10.80
CA ASN A 506 12.61 -8.84 -9.43
C ASN A 506 11.33 -9.03 -8.61
N LEU A 507 10.15 -8.73 -9.17
CA LEU A 507 8.86 -8.97 -8.53
C LEU A 507 8.56 -10.48 -8.45
N GLY A 508 8.60 -11.03 -7.24
CA GLY A 508 8.40 -12.47 -6.99
C GLY A 508 6.97 -12.87 -6.65
N LYS A 509 6.16 -11.94 -6.13
CA LYS A 509 4.74 -12.16 -5.82
C LYS A 509 3.93 -10.87 -5.74
N PHE A 510 2.67 -10.97 -6.14
CA PHE A 510 1.61 -10.04 -5.78
C PHE A 510 0.89 -10.52 -4.52
N GLU A 511 0.36 -9.60 -3.72
CA GLU A 511 -0.48 -9.89 -2.56
C GLU A 511 -1.75 -9.02 -2.55
N GLY A 512 -2.75 -9.39 -1.74
CA GLY A 512 -4.09 -8.80 -1.77
C GLY A 512 -5.05 -9.54 -2.71
N LYS A 513 -6.34 -9.17 -2.69
CA LYS A 513 -7.46 -9.92 -3.30
C LYS A 513 -7.41 -10.07 -4.84
N TYR A 514 -6.57 -9.30 -5.52
CA TYR A 514 -6.38 -9.33 -6.98
C TYR A 514 -5.21 -10.21 -7.44
N ALA A 515 -4.39 -10.68 -6.49
CA ALA A 515 -3.36 -11.66 -6.77
C ALA A 515 -3.99 -13.04 -7.02
N SER A 516 -3.35 -13.79 -7.91
CA SER A 516 -3.71 -15.18 -8.21
C SER A 516 -3.53 -16.12 -7.02
N ALA A 517 -4.11 -17.33 -7.12
CA ALA A 517 -3.91 -18.40 -6.14
C ALA A 517 -2.44 -18.79 -5.95
N ASP A 518 -1.61 -18.68 -7.01
CA ASP A 518 -0.16 -18.89 -6.97
C ASP A 518 0.65 -17.61 -6.76
N LYS A 519 -0.03 -16.46 -6.56
CA LYS A 519 0.51 -15.10 -6.39
C LYS A 519 1.37 -14.54 -7.55
N ARG A 520 1.44 -15.21 -8.70
CA ARG A 520 2.29 -14.79 -9.85
C ARG A 520 1.63 -13.82 -10.84
N TYR A 521 0.32 -13.60 -10.79
CA TYR A 521 -0.37 -12.70 -11.73
C TYR A 521 -1.48 -11.89 -11.06
N LEU A 522 -1.78 -10.72 -11.64
CA LEU A 522 -2.94 -9.90 -11.26
C LEU A 522 -4.08 -10.12 -12.25
N ILE A 523 -5.26 -10.52 -11.75
CA ILE A 523 -6.51 -10.55 -12.53
C ILE A 523 -7.48 -9.49 -12.01
N ILE A 524 -8.06 -8.74 -12.93
CA ILE A 524 -9.28 -7.97 -12.67
C ILE A 524 -10.29 -8.32 -13.76
N ASN A 525 -11.48 -8.79 -13.36
CA ASN A 525 -12.60 -9.16 -14.24
C ASN A 525 -12.23 -10.18 -15.34
N GLY A 526 -11.38 -11.16 -15.02
CA GLY A 526 -10.90 -12.19 -15.96
C GLY A 526 -9.79 -11.72 -16.92
N SER A 527 -9.33 -10.47 -16.79
CA SER A 527 -8.26 -9.88 -17.58
C SER A 527 -6.96 -9.85 -16.77
N LEU A 528 -5.91 -10.51 -17.27
CA LEU A 528 -4.57 -10.50 -16.67
C LEU A 528 -3.91 -9.14 -16.93
N LYS A 529 -3.59 -8.41 -15.86
CA LYS A 529 -3.09 -7.02 -15.93
C LYS A 529 -1.57 -6.92 -15.91
N SER A 530 -0.91 -7.77 -15.12
CA SER A 530 0.54 -7.84 -14.98
C SER A 530 0.98 -9.17 -14.38
N PHE A 531 2.28 -9.46 -14.46
CA PHE A 531 2.89 -10.75 -14.18
C PHE A 531 4.20 -10.60 -13.39
N ALA A 532 4.32 -11.35 -12.30
CA ALA A 532 5.50 -11.41 -11.45
C ALA A 532 6.43 -12.51 -11.98
N SER A 533 7.62 -12.12 -12.44
CA SER A 533 8.53 -13.01 -13.20
C SER A 533 9.77 -13.48 -12.42
N SER A 534 10.02 -12.93 -11.23
CA SER A 534 11.21 -13.28 -10.44
C SER A 534 11.18 -14.73 -9.97
N GLY A 535 12.36 -15.37 -9.99
CA GLY A 535 12.53 -16.78 -9.62
C GLY A 535 12.01 -17.81 -10.65
N LEU A 536 11.46 -17.37 -11.79
CA LEU A 536 10.99 -18.27 -12.85
C LEU A 536 12.08 -18.50 -13.91
N THR A 537 12.36 -19.76 -14.22
CA THR A 537 13.60 -20.17 -14.93
C THR A 537 13.40 -20.97 -16.22
N PHE A 538 12.17 -21.38 -16.57
CA PHE A 538 11.92 -22.27 -17.71
C PHE A 538 10.70 -21.90 -18.57
N LYS A 539 9.50 -22.02 -18.00
CA LYS A 539 8.22 -21.81 -18.69
C LYS A 539 7.16 -21.38 -17.66
N TYR A 540 6.19 -20.58 -18.10
CA TYR A 540 4.95 -20.35 -17.37
C TYR A 540 3.74 -20.66 -18.26
N GLU A 541 2.66 -21.18 -17.65
CA GLU A 541 1.40 -21.48 -18.32
C GLU A 541 0.31 -20.64 -17.67
N VAL A 542 -0.35 -19.79 -18.48
CA VAL A 542 -1.39 -18.88 -18.01
C VAL A 542 -2.67 -19.66 -17.75
N PRO A 543 -3.21 -19.67 -16.51
CA PRO A 543 -4.34 -20.52 -16.14
C PRO A 543 -5.65 -20.27 -16.89
N GLU A 544 -6.58 -21.23 -16.80
CA GLU A 544 -7.78 -21.28 -17.64
C GLU A 544 -8.86 -20.23 -17.32
N GLU A 545 -8.80 -19.59 -16.15
CA GLU A 545 -9.70 -18.49 -15.78
C GLU A 545 -9.37 -17.16 -16.50
N VAL A 546 -8.20 -17.06 -17.12
CA VAL A 546 -7.78 -15.88 -17.88
C VAL A 546 -8.47 -15.84 -19.24
N LYS A 547 -9.27 -14.79 -19.44
CA LYS A 547 -10.02 -14.54 -20.68
C LYS A 547 -9.34 -13.54 -21.59
N SER A 548 -8.59 -12.59 -21.04
CA SER A 548 -7.81 -11.63 -21.85
C SER A 548 -6.48 -11.26 -21.24
N ILE A 549 -5.50 -11.01 -22.10
CA ILE A 549 -4.20 -10.44 -21.72
C ILE A 549 -4.25 -8.94 -21.98
N ALA A 550 -4.06 -8.13 -20.94
CA ALA A 550 -4.05 -6.67 -21.10
C ALA A 550 -2.82 -6.19 -21.89
N SER A 551 -2.94 -5.01 -22.51
CA SER A 551 -1.83 -4.35 -23.20
C SER A 551 -0.58 -4.28 -22.31
N TYR A 552 0.59 -4.58 -22.86
CA TYR A 552 1.88 -4.62 -22.15
C TYR A 552 1.99 -5.55 -20.92
N ALA A 553 1.04 -6.46 -20.66
CA ALA A 553 1.02 -7.27 -19.43
C ALA A 553 2.28 -8.14 -19.22
N PHE A 554 2.97 -8.55 -20.30
CA PHE A 554 4.26 -9.26 -20.30
C PHE A 554 5.36 -8.48 -21.04
N LEU A 555 5.31 -7.14 -21.08
CA LEU A 555 6.37 -6.32 -21.68
C LEU A 555 7.75 -6.71 -21.10
N ASN A 556 8.70 -6.95 -22.00
CA ASN A 556 10.07 -7.41 -21.77
C ASN A 556 10.20 -8.74 -21.00
N CYS A 557 9.17 -9.59 -20.95
CA CYS A 557 9.22 -10.80 -20.13
C CYS A 557 10.27 -11.82 -20.64
N PRO A 558 11.28 -12.18 -19.82
CA PRO A 558 12.37 -13.06 -20.27
C PRO A 558 11.98 -14.55 -20.29
N ILE A 559 10.83 -14.93 -19.73
CA ILE A 559 10.41 -16.33 -19.64
C ILE A 559 9.44 -16.73 -20.76
N ARG A 560 9.44 -18.02 -21.10
CA ARG A 560 8.51 -18.57 -22.08
C ARG A 560 7.08 -18.65 -21.50
N ILE A 561 6.20 -17.78 -21.98
CA ILE A 561 4.76 -17.83 -21.69
C ILE A 561 4.04 -18.82 -22.62
N SER A 562 3.02 -19.50 -22.10
CA SER A 562 2.06 -20.32 -22.84
C SER A 562 0.65 -19.91 -22.42
N LEU A 563 -0.25 -19.72 -23.39
CA LEU A 563 -1.63 -19.28 -23.14
C LEU A 563 -2.62 -20.45 -23.21
N SER A 564 -3.70 -20.35 -22.44
CA SER A 564 -4.83 -21.28 -22.52
C SER A 564 -5.77 -20.94 -23.69
N ASN A 565 -6.53 -21.92 -24.17
CA ASN A 565 -7.57 -21.71 -25.19
C ASN A 565 -8.83 -20.98 -24.65
N ASN A 566 -8.77 -20.39 -23.44
CA ASN A 566 -9.81 -19.51 -22.91
C ASN A 566 -9.51 -18.02 -23.13
N VAL A 567 -8.27 -17.68 -23.51
CA VAL A 567 -7.92 -16.33 -23.95
C VAL A 567 -8.62 -16.01 -25.28
N THR A 568 -9.51 -15.02 -25.26
CA THR A 568 -10.18 -14.43 -26.43
C THR A 568 -9.42 -13.23 -26.98
N ASP A 569 -8.75 -12.46 -26.12
CA ASP A 569 -8.18 -11.15 -26.48
C ASP A 569 -6.73 -11.00 -25.97
N ILE A 570 -5.86 -10.42 -26.80
CA ILE A 570 -4.46 -10.11 -26.47
C ILE A 570 -4.19 -8.66 -26.85
N GLY A 571 -4.00 -7.79 -25.85
CA GLY A 571 -3.88 -6.35 -26.07
C GLY A 571 -2.58 -5.88 -26.74
N THR A 572 -2.58 -4.60 -27.12
CA THR A 572 -1.45 -3.84 -27.67
C THR A 572 -0.15 -4.11 -26.92
N GLY A 573 0.91 -4.52 -27.63
CA GLY A 573 2.23 -4.74 -27.02
C GLY A 573 2.29 -5.78 -25.89
N ALA A 574 1.27 -6.64 -25.72
CA ALA A 574 1.17 -7.58 -24.60
C ALA A 574 2.42 -8.45 -24.37
N PHE A 575 3.14 -8.81 -25.44
CA PHE A 575 4.38 -9.59 -25.40
C PHE A 575 5.57 -8.85 -26.02
N LYS A 576 5.51 -7.53 -26.15
CA LYS A 576 6.62 -6.71 -26.67
C LYS A 576 7.92 -7.03 -25.92
N GLY A 577 9.02 -7.24 -26.64
CA GLY A 577 10.34 -7.53 -26.07
C GLY A 577 10.47 -8.89 -25.37
N CYS A 578 9.52 -9.83 -25.55
CA CYS A 578 9.64 -11.15 -24.95
C CYS A 578 10.70 -12.04 -25.62
N GLU A 579 11.38 -12.86 -24.82
CA GLU A 579 12.51 -13.67 -25.27
C GLU A 579 12.15 -15.10 -25.74
N PHE A 580 10.86 -15.43 -25.90
CA PHE A 580 10.46 -16.77 -26.33
C PHE A 580 10.86 -17.07 -27.78
N SER A 581 11.32 -18.31 -28.02
CA SER A 581 11.67 -18.79 -29.37
C SER A 581 10.47 -19.27 -30.18
N TYR A 582 9.36 -19.63 -29.53
CA TYR A 582 8.17 -20.19 -30.17
C TYR A 582 6.90 -19.76 -29.42
N PHE A 583 5.89 -19.29 -30.15
CA PHE A 583 4.59 -18.90 -29.61
C PHE A 583 3.41 -19.56 -30.37
N TYR A 584 2.33 -19.89 -29.63
CA TYR A 584 1.06 -20.35 -30.18
C TYR A 584 -0.02 -19.31 -29.88
N ILE A 585 -0.77 -18.83 -30.88
CA ILE A 585 -1.94 -17.98 -30.63
C ILE A 585 -3.15 -18.86 -30.22
N PRO A 586 -3.81 -18.59 -29.09
CA PRO A 586 -5.03 -19.28 -28.67
C PRO A 586 -6.12 -19.27 -29.74
N ASN A 587 -6.89 -20.35 -29.85
CA ASN A 587 -7.80 -20.57 -30.98
C ASN A 587 -8.99 -19.59 -31.07
N LYS A 588 -9.30 -18.83 -30.01
CA LYS A 588 -10.40 -17.85 -29.97
C LYS A 588 -9.98 -16.43 -30.38
N VAL A 589 -8.68 -16.14 -30.48
CA VAL A 589 -8.17 -14.79 -30.80
C VAL A 589 -8.38 -14.46 -32.27
N SER A 590 -9.07 -13.36 -32.57
CA SER A 590 -9.37 -12.91 -33.94
C SER A 590 -8.42 -11.84 -34.50
N THR A 591 -7.54 -11.28 -33.65
CA THR A 591 -6.70 -10.12 -33.98
C THR A 591 -5.33 -10.30 -33.34
N ILE A 592 -4.26 -9.95 -34.07
CA ILE A 592 -2.98 -9.60 -33.44
C ILE A 592 -2.94 -8.08 -33.37
N GLU A 593 -2.98 -7.52 -32.16
CA GLU A 593 -3.02 -6.07 -31.94
C GLU A 593 -1.68 -5.38 -32.28
N ASP A 594 -1.71 -4.06 -32.29
CA ASP A 594 -0.52 -3.24 -32.53
C ASP A 594 0.62 -3.60 -31.57
N PHE A 595 1.85 -3.68 -32.09
CA PHE A 595 3.08 -3.97 -31.36
C PHE A 595 3.11 -5.30 -30.57
N THR A 596 2.14 -6.21 -30.66
CA THR A 596 1.99 -7.35 -29.72
C THR A 596 3.25 -8.20 -29.54
N PHE A 597 4.05 -8.42 -30.59
CA PHE A 597 5.33 -9.15 -30.58
C PHE A 597 6.53 -8.27 -31.00
N PHE A 598 6.41 -6.94 -30.91
CA PHE A 598 7.47 -5.99 -31.26
C PHE A 598 8.77 -6.30 -30.52
N GLU A 599 9.90 -6.33 -31.21
CA GLU A 599 11.25 -6.63 -30.69
C GLU A 599 11.40 -8.02 -30.02
N CYS A 600 10.53 -9.00 -30.32
CA CYS A 600 10.71 -10.40 -29.89
C CYS A 600 11.84 -11.10 -30.65
N LYS A 601 13.08 -10.63 -30.46
CA LYS A 601 14.28 -10.99 -31.24
C LYS A 601 14.63 -12.48 -31.26
N ASN A 602 14.16 -13.25 -30.29
CA ASN A 602 14.39 -14.70 -30.22
C ASN A 602 13.32 -15.54 -30.94
N LEU A 603 12.15 -14.96 -31.25
CA LEU A 603 11.01 -15.66 -31.86
C LEU A 603 11.40 -16.20 -33.24
N THR A 604 11.56 -17.52 -33.39
CA THR A 604 11.89 -18.15 -34.68
C THR A 604 10.66 -18.58 -35.47
N THR A 605 9.57 -18.90 -34.77
CA THR A 605 8.32 -19.43 -35.32
C THR A 605 7.13 -18.97 -34.48
N ILE A 606 6.07 -18.49 -35.13
CA ILE A 606 4.75 -18.31 -34.51
C ILE A 606 3.68 -19.07 -35.27
N VAL A 607 2.83 -19.79 -34.53
CA VAL A 607 1.64 -20.43 -35.09
C VAL A 607 0.41 -19.56 -34.82
N LEU A 608 -0.11 -19.00 -35.91
CA LEU A 608 -1.36 -18.27 -35.99
C LEU A 608 -2.55 -19.25 -36.04
N ASN A 609 -3.74 -18.77 -35.67
CA ASN A 609 -4.98 -19.55 -35.79
C ASN A 609 -5.84 -19.03 -36.98
N ASN A 610 -6.75 -19.86 -37.48
CA ASN A 610 -7.56 -19.55 -38.68
C ASN A 610 -8.67 -18.50 -38.50
N ASN A 611 -8.95 -18.07 -37.27
CA ASN A 611 -9.91 -17.01 -36.96
C ASN A 611 -9.29 -15.60 -36.98
N ILE A 612 -7.97 -15.48 -37.13
CA ILE A 612 -7.29 -14.18 -37.21
C ILE A 612 -7.62 -13.50 -38.54
N THR A 613 -8.21 -12.30 -38.46
CA THR A 613 -8.61 -11.48 -39.62
C THR A 613 -7.72 -10.25 -39.82
N SER A 614 -6.98 -9.82 -38.80
CA SER A 614 -6.12 -8.64 -38.82
C SER A 614 -4.80 -8.83 -38.06
N ILE A 615 -3.72 -8.24 -38.58
CA ILE A 615 -2.42 -8.08 -37.91
C ILE A 615 -2.09 -6.58 -37.86
N GLY A 616 -1.97 -6.05 -36.64
CA GLY A 616 -1.80 -4.63 -36.33
C GLY A 616 -0.43 -4.03 -36.65
N MET A 617 -0.32 -2.72 -36.38
CA MET A 617 0.84 -1.89 -36.68
C MET A 617 2.08 -2.43 -35.97
N SER A 618 3.16 -2.63 -36.72
CA SER A 618 4.45 -3.10 -36.21
C SER A 618 4.37 -4.37 -35.32
N ALA A 619 3.35 -5.21 -35.53
CA ALA A 619 3.03 -6.33 -34.64
C ALA A 619 4.20 -7.32 -34.44
N PHE A 620 5.03 -7.53 -35.46
CA PHE A 620 6.26 -8.34 -35.43
C PHE A 620 7.52 -7.54 -35.80
N LEU A 621 7.48 -6.20 -35.71
CA LEU A 621 8.64 -5.37 -36.04
C LEU A 621 9.82 -5.75 -35.14
N GLY A 622 11.00 -6.01 -35.73
CA GLY A 622 12.20 -6.37 -34.96
C GLY A 622 12.22 -7.81 -34.45
N CYS A 623 11.30 -8.67 -34.89
CA CYS A 623 11.40 -10.13 -34.74
C CYS A 623 12.51 -10.70 -35.65
N SER A 624 13.75 -10.28 -35.47
CA SER A 624 14.86 -10.58 -36.40
C SER A 624 15.17 -12.07 -36.55
N SER A 625 14.80 -12.91 -35.58
CA SER A 625 14.90 -14.36 -35.71
C SER A 625 13.74 -15.05 -36.43
N LEU A 626 12.64 -14.35 -36.73
CA LEU A 626 11.43 -14.96 -37.29
C LEU A 626 11.71 -15.50 -38.69
N SER A 627 11.66 -16.82 -38.81
CA SER A 627 12.05 -17.55 -40.01
C SER A 627 10.89 -18.33 -40.64
N ASN A 628 9.86 -18.64 -39.84
CA ASN A 628 8.66 -19.34 -40.27
C ASN A 628 7.39 -18.70 -39.68
N ILE A 629 6.47 -18.31 -40.56
CA ILE A 629 5.12 -17.87 -40.21
C ILE A 629 4.17 -18.21 -41.36
N GLU A 630 3.05 -18.86 -41.04
CA GLU A 630 1.96 -19.12 -41.98
C GLU A 630 0.82 -18.15 -41.70
N LEU A 631 0.42 -17.37 -42.73
CA LEU A 631 -0.66 -16.40 -42.61
C LEU A 631 -2.02 -17.07 -42.89
N PRO A 632 -3.02 -16.94 -41.99
CA PRO A 632 -4.28 -17.65 -42.11
C PRO A 632 -5.12 -17.13 -43.29
N SER A 633 -5.87 -18.02 -43.94
CA SER A 633 -6.62 -17.73 -45.18
C SER A 633 -7.66 -16.61 -45.03
N ASN A 634 -8.15 -16.36 -43.81
CA ASN A 634 -9.16 -15.37 -43.50
C ASN A 634 -8.60 -13.95 -43.25
N LEU A 635 -7.28 -13.80 -43.17
CA LEU A 635 -6.59 -12.52 -42.96
C LEU A 635 -6.93 -11.52 -44.08
N SER A 636 -7.53 -10.39 -43.72
CA SER A 636 -7.89 -9.30 -44.64
C SER A 636 -6.99 -8.07 -44.50
N ASN A 637 -6.40 -7.85 -43.31
CA ASN A 637 -5.63 -6.65 -43.00
C ASN A 637 -4.23 -7.02 -42.48
N ILE A 638 -3.21 -6.31 -42.95
CA ILE A 638 -1.83 -6.34 -42.44
C ILE A 638 -1.35 -4.90 -42.43
N GLU A 639 -1.11 -4.34 -41.24
CA GLU A 639 -0.87 -2.91 -41.11
C GLU A 639 0.59 -2.48 -41.36
N MET A 640 0.83 -1.18 -41.23
CA MET A 640 2.14 -0.55 -41.41
C MET A 640 3.22 -1.21 -40.55
N GLY A 641 4.39 -1.47 -41.14
CA GLY A 641 5.57 -2.04 -40.46
C GLY A 641 5.39 -3.44 -39.87
N ALA A 642 4.29 -4.16 -40.14
CA ALA A 642 3.89 -5.36 -39.39
C ALA A 642 4.95 -6.47 -39.31
N PHE A 643 5.83 -6.61 -40.32
CA PHE A 643 6.97 -7.54 -40.33
C PHE A 643 8.31 -6.83 -40.62
N GLU A 644 8.42 -5.53 -40.38
CA GLU A 644 9.67 -4.80 -40.54
C GLU A 644 10.80 -5.44 -39.70
N LYS A 645 12.02 -5.53 -40.25
CA LYS A 645 13.19 -6.12 -39.60
C LYS A 645 12.99 -7.58 -39.14
N CYS A 646 12.11 -8.33 -39.81
CA CYS A 646 12.08 -9.80 -39.74
C CYS A 646 13.25 -10.39 -40.56
N GLU A 647 14.48 -10.09 -40.14
CA GLU A 647 15.72 -10.34 -40.90
C GLU A 647 15.91 -11.77 -41.40
N LYS A 648 15.43 -12.80 -40.67
CA LYS A 648 15.54 -14.22 -41.06
C LYS A 648 14.34 -14.77 -41.86
N LEU A 649 13.33 -13.94 -42.19
CA LEU A 649 12.13 -14.38 -42.89
C LEU A 649 12.43 -14.64 -44.37
N LYS A 650 12.66 -15.92 -44.74
CA LYS A 650 13.05 -16.31 -46.11
C LYS A 650 11.93 -16.20 -47.14
N SER A 651 10.70 -16.45 -46.73
CA SER A 651 9.54 -16.41 -47.63
C SER A 651 8.24 -16.21 -46.88
N ILE A 652 7.28 -15.53 -47.49
CA ILE A 652 5.91 -15.40 -46.97
C ILE A 652 4.88 -15.44 -48.10
N SER A 653 3.66 -15.88 -47.78
CA SER A 653 2.53 -15.91 -48.71
C SER A 653 1.38 -15.08 -48.15
N ILE A 654 1.06 -13.97 -48.82
CA ILE A 654 0.01 -13.05 -48.43
C ILE A 654 -1.36 -13.61 -48.86
N PRO A 655 -2.32 -13.82 -47.93
CA PRO A 655 -3.61 -14.43 -48.23
C PRO A 655 -4.45 -13.67 -49.26
N ASN A 656 -5.32 -14.39 -49.96
CA ASN A 656 -6.16 -13.86 -51.03
C ASN A 656 -7.15 -12.77 -50.60
N ASN A 657 -7.43 -12.60 -49.30
CA ASN A 657 -8.38 -11.59 -48.81
C ASN A 657 -7.73 -10.22 -48.58
N VAL A 658 -6.41 -10.17 -48.40
CA VAL A 658 -5.64 -8.93 -48.19
C VAL A 658 -5.73 -8.01 -49.42
N LYS A 659 -5.89 -6.70 -49.18
CA LYS A 659 -6.09 -5.67 -50.23
C LYS A 659 -4.88 -4.81 -50.52
N SER A 660 -3.96 -4.65 -49.58
CA SER A 660 -2.73 -3.88 -49.75
C SER A 660 -1.55 -4.51 -49.04
N ILE A 661 -0.35 -4.27 -49.55
CA ILE A 661 0.86 -4.28 -48.73
C ILE A 661 1.07 -2.84 -48.27
N ASN A 662 1.04 -2.62 -46.96
CA ASN A 662 1.07 -1.29 -46.36
C ASN A 662 2.51 -0.77 -46.21
N GLU A 663 2.67 0.44 -45.66
CA GLU A 663 3.99 1.10 -45.61
C GLU A 663 4.96 0.29 -44.73
N SER A 664 6.19 0.12 -45.22
CA SER A 664 7.27 -0.61 -44.54
C SER A 664 6.93 -2.05 -44.09
N THR A 665 5.83 -2.67 -44.55
CA THR A 665 5.35 -3.96 -44.01
C THR A 665 6.40 -5.08 -44.02
N PHE A 666 7.33 -5.11 -44.99
CA PHE A 666 8.49 -6.01 -45.03
C PHE A 666 9.82 -5.25 -45.17
N GLN A 667 9.91 -4.01 -44.66
CA GLN A 667 11.15 -3.25 -44.69
C GLN A 667 12.26 -4.00 -43.93
N GLU A 668 13.48 -4.03 -44.48
CA GLU A 668 14.67 -4.66 -43.89
C GLU A 668 14.52 -6.17 -43.57
N CYS A 669 13.60 -6.86 -44.26
CA CYS A 669 13.57 -8.33 -44.33
C CYS A 669 14.73 -8.86 -45.22
N THR A 670 15.97 -8.71 -44.76
CA THR A 670 17.20 -8.94 -45.55
C THR A 670 17.37 -10.38 -46.06
N ALA A 671 16.78 -11.38 -45.41
CA ALA A 671 16.75 -12.76 -45.91
C ALA A 671 15.57 -13.11 -46.84
N LEU A 672 14.65 -12.19 -47.13
CA LEU A 672 13.46 -12.48 -47.94
C LEU A 672 13.85 -12.80 -49.40
N GLU A 673 13.89 -14.08 -49.73
CA GLU A 673 14.27 -14.61 -51.05
C GLU A 673 13.06 -14.61 -52.01
N ASN A 674 11.85 -14.90 -51.49
CA ASN A 674 10.64 -15.14 -52.29
C ASN A 674 9.37 -14.62 -51.59
N ILE A 675 8.46 -13.94 -52.29
CA ILE A 675 7.12 -13.59 -51.75
C ILE A 675 5.98 -13.98 -52.70
N THR A 676 4.87 -14.48 -52.14
CA THR A 676 3.60 -14.65 -52.87
C THR A 676 2.59 -13.59 -52.46
N LEU A 677 2.01 -12.90 -53.44
CA LEU A 677 0.98 -11.87 -53.25
C LEU A 677 -0.39 -12.40 -53.67
N GLY A 678 -1.36 -12.34 -52.75
CA GLY A 678 -2.73 -12.80 -52.97
C GLY A 678 -3.45 -12.08 -54.12
N LYS A 679 -4.44 -12.76 -54.72
CA LYS A 679 -5.10 -12.33 -55.97
C LYS A 679 -5.87 -11.00 -55.90
N ASN A 680 -6.13 -10.48 -54.71
CA ASN A 680 -6.86 -9.23 -54.46
C ASN A 680 -5.95 -8.05 -54.04
N ILE A 681 -4.62 -8.23 -54.00
CA ILE A 681 -3.70 -7.14 -53.69
C ILE A 681 -3.82 -6.06 -54.77
N SER A 682 -4.30 -4.89 -54.36
CA SER A 682 -4.62 -3.75 -55.23
C SER A 682 -3.59 -2.62 -55.10
N PHE A 683 -2.87 -2.55 -53.97
CA PHE A 683 -1.89 -1.51 -53.67
C PHE A 683 -0.63 -2.07 -53.01
N ILE A 684 0.51 -1.46 -53.30
CA ILE A 684 1.77 -1.63 -52.58
C ILE A 684 2.25 -0.23 -52.18
N ARG A 685 2.33 0.04 -50.88
CA ARG A 685 2.70 1.37 -50.34
C ARG A 685 4.21 1.57 -50.32
N SER A 686 4.63 2.80 -50.02
CA SER A 686 6.02 3.21 -49.86
C SER A 686 6.80 2.26 -48.93
N GLN A 687 8.09 2.07 -49.24
CA GLN A 687 9.05 1.31 -48.42
C GLN A 687 8.72 -0.18 -48.16
N ALA A 688 7.61 -0.71 -48.69
CA ALA A 688 7.09 -2.05 -48.38
C ALA A 688 8.10 -3.21 -48.49
N PHE A 689 9.07 -3.13 -49.42
CA PHE A 689 10.18 -4.07 -49.61
C PHE A 689 11.55 -3.35 -49.70
N LEU A 690 11.68 -2.19 -49.06
CA LEU A 690 12.97 -1.51 -48.92
C LEU A 690 13.88 -2.34 -48.01
N GLY A 691 15.14 -2.57 -48.40
CA GLY A 691 16.06 -3.45 -47.67
C GLY A 691 15.87 -4.95 -47.88
N CYS A 692 14.93 -5.39 -48.73
CA CYS A 692 14.79 -6.80 -49.12
C CYS A 692 15.85 -7.20 -50.17
N GLU A 693 17.14 -7.16 -49.79
CA GLU A 693 18.27 -7.30 -50.73
C GLU A 693 18.29 -8.63 -51.48
N LYS A 694 17.90 -9.73 -50.82
CA LYS A 694 17.86 -11.09 -51.42
C LYS A 694 16.60 -11.39 -52.23
N LEU A 695 15.66 -10.44 -52.35
CA LEU A 695 14.39 -10.70 -53.05
C LEU A 695 14.67 -11.04 -54.52
N SER A 696 14.37 -12.30 -54.87
CA SER A 696 14.72 -12.91 -56.15
C SER A 696 13.50 -13.31 -56.98
N GLN A 697 12.37 -13.61 -56.32
CA GLN A 697 11.12 -13.99 -56.96
C GLN A 697 9.90 -13.33 -56.29
N ILE A 698 9.03 -12.75 -57.11
CA ILE A 698 7.71 -12.23 -56.71
C ILE A 698 6.63 -13.02 -57.44
N TYR A 699 5.78 -13.71 -56.68
CA TYR A 699 4.67 -14.50 -57.19
C TYR A 699 3.36 -13.72 -57.04
N CYS A 700 3.04 -12.86 -58.00
CA CYS A 700 1.86 -12.01 -57.93
C CYS A 700 0.63 -12.66 -58.56
N LYS A 701 -0.34 -13.13 -57.76
CA LYS A 701 -1.55 -13.80 -58.26
C LYS A 701 -2.64 -12.85 -58.77
N SER A 702 -2.39 -11.53 -58.79
CA SER A 702 -3.36 -10.54 -59.27
C SER A 702 -3.40 -10.46 -60.80
N GLN A 703 -4.61 -10.46 -61.38
CA GLN A 703 -4.82 -10.31 -62.83
C GLN A 703 -4.61 -8.88 -63.35
N THR A 704 -4.43 -7.92 -62.45
CA THR A 704 -4.10 -6.52 -62.75
C THR A 704 -2.94 -6.08 -61.85
N PRO A 705 -1.88 -5.44 -62.39
CA PRO A 705 -0.72 -5.04 -61.60
C PRO A 705 -1.15 -4.14 -60.42
N PRO A 706 -0.78 -4.49 -59.16
CA PRO A 706 -1.07 -3.67 -58.00
C PRO A 706 -0.49 -2.25 -58.16
N SER A 707 -1.23 -1.23 -57.74
CA SER A 707 -0.76 0.16 -57.77
C SER A 707 0.37 0.38 -56.77
N ILE A 708 1.59 0.59 -57.26
CA ILE A 708 2.77 0.91 -56.45
C ILE A 708 2.81 2.43 -56.22
N THR A 709 2.73 2.90 -54.97
CA THR A 709 2.52 4.33 -54.68
C THR A 709 3.80 5.18 -54.62
N SER A 710 4.99 4.57 -54.71
CA SER A 710 6.28 5.28 -54.63
C SER A 710 7.38 4.55 -55.38
N ASN A 711 8.42 5.28 -55.80
CA ASN A 711 9.63 4.68 -56.37
C ASN A 711 10.50 3.95 -55.34
N ASN A 712 10.30 4.17 -54.03
CA ASN A 712 11.09 3.55 -52.95
C ASN A 712 10.50 2.22 -52.40
N CYS A 713 9.51 1.64 -53.06
CA CYS A 713 8.86 0.41 -52.59
C CYS A 713 9.76 -0.85 -52.64
N PHE A 714 10.84 -0.83 -53.43
CA PHE A 714 11.81 -1.92 -53.57
C PHE A 714 13.22 -1.33 -53.64
N SER A 715 14.23 -1.97 -53.03
CA SER A 715 15.64 -1.57 -53.20
C SER A 715 16.16 -1.76 -54.63
N GLN A 716 15.63 -2.76 -55.35
CA GLN A 716 16.11 -3.16 -56.67
C GLN A 716 15.00 -3.82 -57.50
N TYR A 717 15.26 -4.00 -58.80
CA TYR A 717 14.30 -4.53 -59.76
C TYR A 717 14.83 -5.74 -60.58
N SER A 718 15.85 -6.45 -60.08
CA SER A 718 16.40 -7.63 -60.80
C SER A 718 15.57 -8.91 -60.64
N CYS A 719 14.68 -8.97 -59.64
CA CYS A 719 13.89 -10.17 -59.32
C CYS A 719 12.91 -10.56 -60.44
N THR A 720 12.63 -11.86 -60.55
CA THR A 720 11.64 -12.40 -61.49
C THR A 720 10.23 -12.24 -60.94
N VAL A 721 9.36 -11.58 -61.67
CA VAL A 721 7.94 -11.45 -61.35
C VAL A 721 7.15 -12.50 -62.13
N TYR A 722 6.57 -13.45 -61.42
CA TYR A 722 5.60 -14.40 -61.94
C TYR A 722 4.19 -13.82 -61.84
N VAL A 723 3.46 -13.82 -62.96
CA VAL A 723 2.10 -13.26 -63.11
C VAL A 723 1.16 -14.30 -63.74
N PRO A 724 -0.18 -14.17 -63.62
CA PRO A 724 -1.09 -15.14 -64.22
C PRO A 724 -1.01 -15.15 -65.74
N ILE A 725 -1.37 -16.28 -66.35
CA ILE A 725 -1.44 -16.42 -67.82
C ILE A 725 -2.39 -15.36 -68.42
N GLY A 726 -1.99 -14.76 -69.54
CA GLY A 726 -2.70 -13.68 -70.23
C GLY A 726 -2.68 -12.32 -69.50
N CYS A 727 -1.76 -12.12 -68.53
CA CYS A 727 -1.67 -10.87 -67.76
C CYS A 727 -0.34 -10.11 -67.95
N ARG A 728 0.69 -10.72 -68.55
CA ARG A 728 2.04 -10.13 -68.68
C ARG A 728 2.03 -8.72 -69.26
N ASP A 729 1.30 -8.49 -70.34
CA ASP A 729 1.31 -7.20 -71.03
C ASP A 729 0.73 -6.08 -70.16
N LYS A 730 -0.17 -6.38 -69.21
CA LYS A 730 -0.64 -5.40 -68.23
C LYS A 730 0.48 -4.95 -67.31
N TYR A 731 1.31 -5.89 -66.84
CA TYR A 731 2.46 -5.60 -65.96
C TYR A 731 3.60 -4.90 -66.71
N VAL A 732 3.92 -5.33 -67.93
CA VAL A 732 4.96 -4.71 -68.78
C VAL A 732 4.60 -3.26 -69.16
N ASN A 733 3.32 -2.94 -69.31
CA ASN A 733 2.84 -1.57 -69.56
C ASN A 733 2.51 -0.77 -68.27
N SER A 734 2.75 -1.34 -67.07
CA SER A 734 2.39 -0.70 -65.81
C SER A 734 3.56 0.09 -65.20
N PRO A 735 3.30 1.29 -64.62
CA PRO A 735 4.31 2.06 -63.90
C PRO A 735 5.00 1.24 -62.82
N ILE A 736 6.34 1.35 -62.75
CA ILE A 736 7.23 0.67 -61.81
C ILE A 736 7.34 -0.84 -62.03
N TRP A 737 6.25 -1.56 -62.32
CA TRP A 737 6.33 -2.99 -62.69
C TRP A 737 7.16 -3.20 -63.96
N ASN A 738 7.09 -2.27 -64.91
CA ASN A 738 7.91 -2.26 -66.12
C ASN A 738 9.43 -2.13 -65.90
N LYS A 739 9.88 -1.87 -64.66
CA LYS A 739 11.31 -1.87 -64.31
C LYS A 739 11.86 -3.26 -64.00
N PHE A 740 11.02 -4.25 -63.71
CA PHE A 740 11.48 -5.59 -63.33
C PHE A 740 12.09 -6.34 -64.52
N ALA A 741 13.30 -6.85 -64.33
CA ALA A 741 14.10 -7.43 -65.41
C ALA A 741 13.44 -8.63 -66.11
N ASN A 742 12.66 -9.43 -65.38
CA ASN A 742 11.95 -10.59 -65.92
C ASN A 742 10.49 -10.61 -65.44
N ILE A 743 9.54 -10.58 -66.38
CA ILE A 743 8.12 -10.80 -66.11
C ILE A 743 7.65 -12.01 -66.91
N ILE A 744 7.24 -13.07 -66.21
CA ILE A 744 7.00 -14.41 -66.75
C ILE A 744 5.57 -14.85 -66.38
N GLU A 745 4.85 -15.46 -67.31
CA GLU A 745 3.52 -16.02 -67.04
C GLU A 745 3.62 -17.40 -66.37
N LYS A 746 2.75 -17.66 -65.41
CA LYS A 746 2.74 -18.87 -64.59
C LYS A 746 1.31 -19.31 -64.26
N ASP A 747 1.10 -20.63 -64.22
CA ASP A 747 -0.08 -21.25 -63.60
C ASP A 747 0.12 -21.40 -62.08
N PHE A 748 -0.92 -21.21 -61.27
CA PHE A 748 -0.78 -20.49 -60.00
C PHE A 748 -1.43 -21.05 -58.73
#